data_AF-A0A2E7ISS8-F1
#
_entry.id   AF-A0A2E7ISS8-F1
#
_cell.length_a   1.000
_cell.length_b   1.000
_cell.length_c   1.000
_cell.angle_alpha   90.00
_cell.angle_beta   90.00
_cell.angle_gamma   90.00
#
_symmetry.space_group_name_H-M   'P 1'
#
loop_
_entity.id
_entity.type
_entity.pdbx_description
1 polymer ?
#
loop_
_entity_poly.entity_id
_entity_poly.type
_entity_poly.pdbx_seq_one_letter_code
_entity_poly.pdbx_strand_id
1 'polypeptide(L)'
;MLFPRFDRSVLQRLCLTIGTLVLVACNGSSSSSSSSGAPVTGSEPDVVQSPRTALGAVPSGAPAAAFGREQALPVNPRWPFAEGAPRTSGTGRYAHGAYYWTDFLYDASGAKGINVPVYRVGTPTGGSLHYPDENMAGNGADIFRVGIGLDNNTTYWRVDWQTLLDTSVPVAAFGIDYKAGGDDEWPGVSGLRTEGIDAVIFLSSAGVLVDLKDGNGPRSYGEVSHDLPSRSFVAQLPASLFGISDQSQWTVYLASGIHNGSGGFLDDNAGFRKLPTQPPVFNMAFRDYEDEPALNNFWFDDTQSIALNTGDVSAFSVALDWGRMGETEPEPQPTGYSNRWYVSYLAGARLGDGSFPAGVNRGENPTNNPQYFDQVQPYGIYVPVNYVADASKPVLFTWLLHSLTQNHNQYSATVPNFLDAACERLRQSICATTLGRGGAGSYRAGAEVDFWEVWRDIARYYSIDSERTFSTGYSMGAIGTINFMIKYPEVFAGGVVLAGDNGTLPLIENIKWNGYYHAHGTFDELVPFPEARATVDAVRDNGYRYVFDHYFAEDHIIWTLKDVAYSAYEEAAKWMVQWLEETGSRKQNPGNFVYRWNPDEIDPELGIGPTGAWWLDNIRAIDDVNDARIELSSQGRPEALYSVEQLPQALILPNQMTLSPAIREEQRWTFSGFETAGGLVSASLTNVAALRLDLARAGIANRDDKRIELSSSDPLSLTLIGLTDGTVARAGSASATVTNGQAVLELPAGDGQSIVFE
;
A
#
# COMPACT_ATOMS: atom_id res chain seq x y z
N MET A 1 -23.50 -4.10 35.38
CA MET A 1 -22.94 -3.50 36.62
C MET A 1 -21.65 -2.81 36.23
N LEU A 2 -21.57 -1.50 36.52
CA LEU A 2 -20.39 -0.62 36.60
C LEU A 2 -19.38 -0.62 35.42
N PHE A 3 -19.68 0.21 34.42
CA PHE A 3 -18.69 0.82 33.53
C PHE A 3 -17.84 1.86 34.28
N PRO A 4 -16.52 1.97 34.04
CA PRO A 4 -15.77 3.14 34.49
C PRO A 4 -16.15 4.36 33.62
N ARG A 5 -16.24 5.53 34.25
CA ARG A 5 -16.52 6.80 33.57
C ARG A 5 -15.34 7.17 32.65
N PHE A 6 -15.61 7.29 31.35
CA PHE A 6 -14.69 7.90 30.39
C PHE A 6 -14.43 9.37 30.74
N ASP A 7 -13.15 9.75 30.78
CA ASP A 7 -12.71 11.13 31.04
C ASP A 7 -12.82 11.98 29.76
N ARG A 8 -13.80 12.90 29.75
CA ARG A 8 -14.08 13.81 28.63
C ARG A 8 -12.91 14.73 28.26
N SER A 9 -11.92 14.89 29.14
CA SER A 9 -10.76 15.75 28.90
C SER A 9 -9.76 15.17 27.90
N VAL A 10 -9.73 13.84 27.73
CA VAL A 10 -8.89 13.16 26.73
C VAL A 10 -9.47 13.33 25.32
N LEU A 11 -10.79 13.18 25.16
CA LEU A 11 -11.48 13.38 23.88
C LEU A 11 -11.31 14.82 23.37
N GLN A 12 -11.47 15.83 24.24
CA GLN A 12 -11.30 17.22 23.84
C GLN A 12 -9.87 17.55 23.40
N ARG A 13 -8.84 16.96 24.03
CA ARG A 13 -7.45 17.14 23.60
C ARG A 13 -7.15 16.43 22.29
N LEU A 14 -7.74 15.26 22.06
CA LEU A 14 -7.62 14.52 20.81
C LEU A 14 -8.27 15.29 19.64
N CYS A 15 -9.51 15.78 19.81
CA CYS A 15 -10.20 16.59 18.80
C CYS A 15 -9.48 17.91 18.50
N LEU A 16 -8.93 18.62 19.51
CA LEU A 16 -8.17 19.85 19.27
C LEU A 16 -6.85 19.60 18.52
N THR A 17 -6.17 18.49 18.83
CA THR A 17 -4.89 18.16 18.17
C THR A 17 -5.14 17.76 16.71
N ILE A 18 -6.14 16.93 16.45
CA ILE A 18 -6.51 16.49 15.09
C ILE A 18 -7.04 17.68 14.25
N GLY A 19 -7.91 18.52 14.82
CA GLY A 19 -8.46 19.69 14.10
C GLY A 19 -7.42 20.75 13.72
N THR A 20 -6.31 20.86 14.47
CA THR A 20 -5.22 21.79 14.13
C THR A 20 -4.29 21.20 13.05
N LEU A 21 -4.20 19.87 12.95
CA LEU A 21 -3.34 19.17 11.99
C LEU A 21 -3.89 19.19 10.55
N VAL A 22 -5.21 19.16 10.38
CA VAL A 22 -5.87 19.23 9.05
C VAL A 22 -5.62 20.58 8.36
N LEU A 23 -5.44 21.67 9.11
CA LEU A 23 -5.22 23.02 8.56
C LEU A 23 -3.79 23.28 8.08
N VAL A 24 -2.79 22.53 8.57
CA VAL A 24 -1.37 22.70 8.18
C VAL A 24 -1.00 21.85 6.96
N ALA A 25 -1.73 20.75 6.73
CA ALA A 25 -1.56 19.85 5.59
C ALA A 25 -1.95 20.47 4.22
N CYS A 26 -2.72 21.55 4.20
CA CYS A 26 -3.30 22.08 2.96
C CYS A 26 -2.49 23.19 2.27
N ASN A 27 -1.29 23.57 2.73
CA ASN A 27 -0.52 24.66 2.12
C ASN A 27 0.98 24.37 2.05
N GLY A 28 1.51 24.15 0.85
CA GLY A 28 2.95 24.17 0.59
C GLY A 28 3.35 23.67 -0.79
N SER A 29 3.36 24.55 -1.79
CA SER A 29 3.87 24.29 -3.14
C SER A 29 5.23 24.97 -3.37
N SER A 30 6.03 24.30 -4.20
CA SER A 30 7.13 24.79 -5.05
C SER A 30 8.52 25.03 -4.44
N SER A 31 9.48 24.19 -4.86
CA SER A 31 10.81 24.66 -5.24
C SER A 31 11.40 23.74 -6.31
N SER A 32 11.88 24.34 -7.40
CA SER A 32 12.48 23.67 -8.55
C SER A 32 13.99 23.50 -8.36
N SER A 33 14.54 22.36 -8.79
CA SER A 33 15.98 22.28 -9.08
C SER A 33 16.26 21.32 -10.22
N SER A 34 16.98 21.84 -11.21
CA SER A 34 17.46 21.14 -12.38
C SER A 34 18.75 20.37 -12.07
N SER A 35 18.91 19.14 -12.56
CA SER A 35 20.27 18.61 -12.78
C SER A 35 20.36 17.55 -13.88
N SER A 36 21.52 17.57 -14.54
CA SER A 36 21.94 16.92 -15.77
C SER A 36 22.41 15.47 -15.58
N GLY A 37 22.12 14.62 -16.57
CA GLY A 37 22.42 13.18 -16.56
C GLY A 37 23.85 12.77 -16.95
N ALA A 38 24.17 11.50 -16.63
CA ALA A 38 25.25 10.70 -17.21
C ALA A 38 24.98 9.18 -16.96
N PRO A 39 25.55 8.25 -17.76
CA PRO A 39 24.90 6.99 -18.14
C PRO A 39 25.31 5.76 -17.32
N VAL A 40 24.42 4.76 -17.38
CA VAL A 40 24.51 3.41 -16.79
C VAL A 40 25.21 2.43 -17.74
N THR A 41 26.10 1.59 -17.21
CA THR A 41 26.58 0.36 -17.86
C THR A 41 26.39 -0.81 -16.91
N GLY A 42 25.78 -1.88 -17.42
CA GLY A 42 25.12 -2.93 -16.63
C GLY A 42 25.94 -4.17 -16.30
N SER A 43 25.27 -5.10 -15.62
CA SER A 43 25.25 -6.55 -15.90
C SER A 43 24.27 -7.27 -14.94
N GLU A 44 23.16 -7.79 -15.45
CA GLU A 44 22.19 -8.66 -14.74
C GLU A 44 22.78 -10.06 -14.42
N PRO A 45 22.30 -10.72 -13.36
CA PRO A 45 22.21 -12.18 -13.34
C PRO A 45 20.77 -12.71 -13.09
N ASP A 46 20.41 -13.62 -14.00
CA ASP A 46 19.42 -14.73 -14.01
C ASP A 46 18.26 -14.85 -12.99
N VAL A 47 17.08 -14.49 -13.50
CA VAL A 47 15.80 -15.25 -13.61
C VAL A 47 15.54 -16.42 -12.65
N VAL A 48 14.56 -16.21 -11.77
CA VAL A 48 13.64 -17.25 -11.25
C VAL A 48 12.19 -16.79 -11.46
N GLN A 49 11.45 -17.60 -12.22
CA GLN A 49 10.01 -17.63 -12.52
C GLN A 49 9.39 -16.43 -13.28
N SER A 50 9.07 -16.68 -14.54
CA SER A 50 8.19 -15.85 -15.38
C SER A 50 6.84 -15.61 -14.68
N PRO A 51 6.30 -14.36 -14.69
CA PRO A 51 4.95 -14.13 -14.19
C PRO A 51 3.97 -14.94 -15.04
N ARG A 52 3.13 -15.74 -14.38
CA ARG A 52 1.90 -16.22 -15.01
C ARG A 52 1.12 -14.97 -15.40
N THR A 53 1.04 -14.66 -16.68
CA THR A 53 0.28 -13.52 -17.21
C THR A 53 -1.20 -13.74 -16.92
N ALA A 54 -1.68 -13.20 -15.80
CA ALA A 54 -3.08 -12.89 -15.63
C ALA A 54 -3.43 -11.79 -16.63
N LEU A 55 -4.40 -12.05 -17.50
CA LEU A 55 -4.99 -11.03 -18.37
C LEU A 55 -5.38 -9.82 -17.51
N GLY A 56 -4.82 -8.65 -17.82
CA GLY A 56 -5.28 -7.38 -17.27
C GLY A 56 -5.08 -7.17 -15.77
N ALA A 57 -4.21 -7.89 -15.05
CA ALA A 57 -4.11 -7.81 -13.59
C ALA A 57 -3.94 -6.37 -13.01
N VAL A 58 -3.35 -5.48 -13.79
CA VAL A 58 -3.43 -4.01 -13.63
C VAL A 58 -4.10 -3.44 -14.90
N PRO A 59 -5.15 -2.60 -14.82
CA PRO A 59 -5.78 -2.01 -16.00
C PRO A 59 -4.81 -1.17 -16.82
N SER A 60 -4.96 -1.16 -18.15
CA SER A 60 -4.10 -0.39 -19.06
C SER A 60 -4.16 1.14 -18.87
N GLY A 61 -5.20 1.63 -18.19
CA GLY A 61 -5.35 3.03 -17.82
C GLY A 61 -4.69 3.41 -16.49
N ALA A 62 -4.03 2.46 -15.82
CA ALA A 62 -3.19 2.76 -14.68
C ALA A 62 -1.96 3.58 -15.14
N PRO A 63 -1.36 4.40 -14.26
CA PRO A 63 -0.20 5.19 -14.60
C PRO A 63 1.07 4.35 -14.73
N ALA A 64 2.16 4.95 -15.24
CA ALA A 64 3.43 4.26 -15.47
C ALA A 64 3.99 3.59 -14.20
N ALA A 65 3.78 4.19 -13.03
CA ALA A 65 4.19 3.64 -11.72
C ALA A 65 3.58 2.26 -11.42
N ALA A 66 2.44 1.91 -12.02
CA ALA A 66 1.77 0.62 -11.83
C ALA A 66 2.43 -0.52 -12.60
N PHE A 67 3.39 -0.21 -13.47
CA PHE A 67 4.08 -1.18 -14.32
C PHE A 67 5.56 -1.27 -13.99
N GLY A 68 6.29 -2.11 -14.72
CA GLY A 68 7.72 -2.34 -14.53
C GLY A 68 8.05 -3.55 -13.66
N ARG A 69 9.34 -3.72 -13.36
CA ARG A 69 9.84 -4.80 -12.50
C ARG A 69 10.11 -4.25 -11.10
N GLU A 70 9.72 -5.02 -10.10
CA GLU A 70 10.17 -4.82 -8.72
C GLU A 70 11.71 -4.88 -8.66
N GLN A 71 12.33 -4.03 -7.85
CA GLN A 71 13.78 -4.03 -7.67
C GLN A 71 14.23 -5.28 -6.89
N ALA A 72 15.37 -5.85 -7.27
CA ALA A 72 15.99 -6.92 -6.50
C ALA A 72 16.75 -6.34 -5.31
N LEU A 73 16.59 -6.96 -4.13
CA LEU A 73 17.42 -6.63 -2.98
C LEU A 73 18.84 -7.18 -3.17
N PRO A 74 19.89 -6.42 -2.81
CA PRO A 74 21.24 -6.94 -2.80
C PRO A 74 21.37 -8.12 -1.81
N VAL A 75 22.18 -9.12 -2.17
CA VAL A 75 22.43 -10.29 -1.33
C VAL A 75 23.84 -10.22 -0.77
N ASN A 76 23.99 -10.50 0.52
CA ASN A 76 25.31 -10.58 1.15
C ASN A 76 26.11 -11.74 0.51
N PRO A 77 27.32 -11.50 -0.03
CA PRO A 77 28.08 -12.50 -0.77
C PRO A 77 28.54 -13.69 0.07
N ARG A 78 28.41 -13.62 1.41
CA ARG A 78 28.69 -14.75 2.31
C ARG A 78 27.50 -15.66 2.56
N TRP A 79 26.32 -15.32 2.06
CA TRP A 79 25.15 -16.21 2.06
C TRP A 79 25.20 -17.12 0.82
N PRO A 80 25.43 -18.44 0.96
CA PRO A 80 25.64 -19.32 -0.19
C PRO A 80 24.33 -19.89 -0.77
N PHE A 81 23.21 -19.70 -0.08
CA PHE A 81 21.92 -20.28 -0.44
C PHE A 81 21.13 -19.33 -1.34
N ALA A 82 20.33 -19.89 -2.26
CA ALA A 82 19.40 -19.09 -3.05
C ALA A 82 18.32 -18.46 -2.17
N GLU A 83 17.86 -17.26 -2.54
CA GLU A 83 16.81 -16.55 -1.80
C GLU A 83 15.55 -17.42 -1.67
N GLY A 84 15.00 -17.46 -0.46
CA GLY A 84 13.87 -18.32 -0.11
C GLY A 84 13.00 -17.77 1.02
N ALA A 85 13.23 -16.53 1.45
CA ALA A 85 12.46 -15.90 2.50
C ALA A 85 11.02 -15.60 2.07
N PRO A 86 10.02 -15.91 2.92
CA PRO A 86 8.63 -15.61 2.62
C PRO A 86 8.35 -14.12 2.40
N ARG A 87 7.47 -13.84 1.45
CA ARG A 87 6.87 -12.52 1.18
C ARG A 87 5.77 -12.14 2.18
N THR A 88 5.33 -13.09 3.00
CA THR A 88 4.33 -12.88 4.04
C THR A 88 5.03 -12.76 5.39
N SER A 89 4.86 -11.62 6.07
CA SER A 89 5.38 -11.38 7.41
C SER A 89 4.79 -12.35 8.42
N GLY A 90 5.57 -12.73 9.43
CA GLY A 90 5.19 -13.69 10.46
C GLY A 90 5.15 -15.13 9.97
N THR A 91 5.83 -15.45 8.86
CA THR A 91 5.87 -16.82 8.31
C THR A 91 7.29 -17.27 8.03
N GLY A 92 7.52 -18.57 8.13
CA GLY A 92 8.80 -19.20 7.81
C GLY A 92 8.65 -20.48 6.99
N ARG A 93 9.74 -20.91 6.36
CA ARG A 93 9.78 -22.11 5.51
C ARG A 93 11.20 -22.64 5.30
N TYR A 94 11.33 -23.92 4.98
CA TYR A 94 12.57 -24.51 4.47
C TYR A 94 12.69 -24.30 2.96
N ALA A 95 13.80 -23.76 2.49
CA ALA A 95 14.10 -23.61 1.08
C ALA A 95 15.60 -23.60 0.81
N HIS A 96 16.02 -24.27 -0.27
CA HIS A 96 17.36 -24.11 -0.85
C HIS A 96 18.54 -24.30 0.12
N GLY A 97 18.45 -25.20 1.10
CA GLY A 97 19.54 -25.43 2.07
C GLY A 97 19.42 -24.65 3.39
N ALA A 98 18.36 -23.86 3.57
CA ALA A 98 18.16 -23.04 4.76
C ALA A 98 16.70 -23.01 5.21
N TYR A 99 16.50 -22.76 6.51
CA TYR A 99 15.25 -22.24 7.04
C TYR A 99 15.24 -20.71 6.91
N TYR A 100 14.15 -20.16 6.40
CA TYR A 100 13.93 -18.73 6.30
C TYR A 100 12.70 -18.30 7.08
N TRP A 101 12.73 -17.07 7.60
CA TRP A 101 11.59 -16.42 8.24
C TRP A 101 11.61 -14.91 7.95
N THR A 102 10.43 -14.30 7.90
CA THR A 102 10.26 -12.86 7.62
C THR A 102 9.45 -12.21 8.73
N ASP A 103 9.93 -11.08 9.24
CA ASP A 103 9.29 -10.34 10.32
C ASP A 103 8.12 -9.46 9.86
N PHE A 104 7.31 -9.01 10.82
CA PHE A 104 6.53 -7.80 10.69
C PHE A 104 7.48 -6.59 10.61
N LEU A 105 7.13 -5.57 9.83
CA LEU A 105 8.04 -4.45 9.55
C LEU A 105 7.69 -3.23 10.39
N TYR A 106 8.72 -2.47 10.79
CA TYR A 106 8.61 -1.23 11.57
C TYR A 106 8.03 -1.43 12.97
N ASP A 107 8.22 -2.62 13.53
CA ASP A 107 7.62 -3.08 14.77
C ASP A 107 8.65 -3.23 15.92
N ALA A 108 9.91 -2.85 15.66
CA ALA A 108 10.97 -2.76 16.67
C ALA A 108 10.76 -1.64 17.69
N SER A 109 9.79 -1.85 18.57
CA SER A 109 9.36 -0.96 19.64
C SER A 109 9.74 -1.43 21.04
N GLY A 110 10.23 -2.68 21.18
CA GLY A 110 10.67 -3.29 22.43
C GLY A 110 9.61 -3.33 23.54
N ALA A 111 10.05 -3.34 24.79
CA ALA A 111 9.15 -3.29 25.94
C ALA A 111 8.42 -1.93 26.06
N LYS A 112 7.36 -1.88 26.88
CA LYS A 112 6.63 -0.64 27.16
C LYS A 112 7.35 0.17 28.24
N GLY A 113 8.16 1.13 27.80
CA GLY A 113 8.98 1.99 28.63
C GLY A 113 8.24 3.13 29.36
N ILE A 114 9.01 4.05 29.91
CA ILE A 114 8.54 5.27 30.59
C ILE A 114 8.34 6.38 29.54
N ASN A 115 7.27 7.17 29.68
CA ASN A 115 6.94 8.26 28.75
C ASN A 115 6.78 7.78 27.31
N VAL A 116 5.73 6.98 27.08
CA VAL A 116 5.32 6.50 25.76
C VAL A 116 5.31 7.70 24.78
N PRO A 117 6.19 7.70 23.77
CA PRO A 117 6.25 8.78 22.81
C PRO A 117 4.92 8.96 22.08
N VAL A 118 4.60 10.20 21.70
CA VAL A 118 3.33 10.54 21.03
C VAL A 118 3.42 10.36 19.50
N TYR A 119 4.55 9.87 18.95
CA TYR A 119 4.62 9.52 17.53
C TYR A 119 3.70 8.32 17.24
N ARG A 120 3.06 8.28 16.06
CA ARG A 120 2.00 7.30 15.71
C ARG A 120 0.70 7.46 16.52
N VAL A 121 0.24 8.70 16.71
CA VAL A 121 -1.16 8.98 17.09
C VAL A 121 -2.08 8.14 16.19
N GLY A 122 -3.08 7.44 16.76
CA GLY A 122 -4.01 6.61 15.98
C GLY A 122 -3.52 5.19 15.65
N THR A 123 -2.22 4.92 15.63
CA THR A 123 -1.61 3.60 15.35
C THR A 123 -0.59 3.22 16.43
N PRO A 124 -1.02 3.08 17.69
CA PRO A 124 -0.12 2.83 18.80
C PRO A 124 0.68 1.54 18.59
N THR A 125 1.95 1.57 18.99
CA THR A 125 2.80 0.39 19.15
C THR A 125 2.53 -0.27 20.50
N GLY A 126 2.77 -1.58 20.59
CA GLY A 126 2.78 -2.27 21.88
C GLY A 126 3.89 -1.76 22.78
N GLY A 127 5.07 -1.55 22.17
CA GLY A 127 6.30 -1.13 22.82
C GLY A 127 6.49 0.39 22.80
N SER A 128 7.50 0.88 23.50
CA SER A 128 7.79 2.32 23.49
C SER A 128 9.27 2.68 23.66
N LEU A 129 10.17 1.74 23.36
CA LEU A 129 11.60 2.01 23.42
C LEU A 129 12.00 3.05 22.38
N HIS A 130 12.91 3.93 22.80
CA HIS A 130 13.38 5.06 22.02
C HIS A 130 14.75 4.78 21.40
N TYR A 131 14.94 5.22 20.15
CA TYR A 131 16.24 5.27 19.50
C TYR A 131 16.80 6.68 19.66
N PRO A 132 17.82 6.90 20.53
CA PRO A 132 18.28 8.24 20.86
C PRO A 132 19.16 8.89 19.78
N ASP A 133 19.86 8.09 18.96
CA ASP A 133 20.87 8.58 18.04
C ASP A 133 20.42 8.52 16.57
N GLU A 134 20.83 9.50 15.77
CA GLU A 134 20.45 9.63 14.35
C GLU A 134 20.91 8.44 13.50
N ASN A 135 22.07 7.84 13.80
CA ASN A 135 22.58 6.68 13.07
C ASN A 135 21.73 5.41 13.29
N MET A 136 20.89 5.39 14.33
CA MET A 136 19.90 4.33 14.55
C MET A 136 18.63 4.52 13.70
N ALA A 137 18.47 5.66 13.04
CA ALA A 137 17.41 5.93 12.06
C ALA A 137 15.97 5.64 12.54
N GLY A 138 15.74 5.69 13.86
CA GLY A 138 14.45 5.36 14.46
C GLY A 138 14.00 3.90 14.26
N ASN A 139 14.87 2.99 13.79
CA ASN A 139 14.50 1.62 13.44
C ASN A 139 15.69 0.65 13.31
N GLY A 140 16.87 1.03 13.81
CA GLY A 140 18.14 0.35 13.53
C GLY A 140 18.34 -1.01 14.18
N ALA A 141 17.33 -1.54 14.88
CA ALA A 141 17.32 -2.90 15.44
C ALA A 141 16.17 -3.76 14.88
N ASP A 142 15.47 -3.29 13.85
CA ASP A 142 14.30 -3.95 13.25
C ASP A 142 14.72 -5.08 12.32
N ILE A 143 14.43 -6.31 12.70
CA ILE A 143 14.70 -7.50 11.90
C ILE A 143 13.76 -7.47 10.69
N PHE A 144 14.28 -7.77 9.52
CA PHE A 144 13.48 -7.96 8.32
C PHE A 144 13.37 -9.45 7.98
N ARG A 145 14.51 -10.13 7.82
CA ARG A 145 14.56 -11.55 7.44
C ARG A 145 15.60 -12.29 8.24
N VAL A 146 15.33 -13.56 8.48
CA VAL A 146 16.22 -14.49 9.14
C VAL A 146 16.50 -15.66 8.21
N GLY A 147 17.76 -16.11 8.17
CA GLY A 147 18.17 -17.32 7.46
C GLY A 147 19.07 -18.18 8.34
N ILE A 148 18.73 -19.45 8.49
CA ILE A 148 19.55 -20.44 9.20
C ILE A 148 19.82 -21.60 8.24
N GLY A 149 21.06 -21.74 7.79
CA GLY A 149 21.42 -22.68 6.73
C GLY A 149 22.51 -23.67 7.12
N LEU A 150 22.57 -24.78 6.39
CA LEU A 150 23.60 -25.82 6.53
C LEU A 150 24.20 -26.18 5.16
N ASP A 151 25.52 -26.09 5.06
CA ASP A 151 26.32 -26.73 4.00
C ASP A 151 27.31 -27.72 4.63
N ASN A 152 28.00 -28.55 3.84
CA ASN A 152 28.99 -29.62 4.11
C ASN A 152 29.95 -29.40 5.32
N ASN A 153 29.40 -29.23 6.53
CA ASN A 153 29.99 -28.91 7.85
C ASN A 153 30.01 -27.44 8.31
N THR A 154 29.28 -26.52 7.69
CA THR A 154 29.19 -25.12 8.13
C THR A 154 27.74 -24.70 8.32
N THR A 155 27.41 -24.14 9.49
CA THR A 155 26.15 -23.45 9.70
C THR A 155 26.28 -21.98 9.34
N TYR A 156 25.20 -21.44 8.79
CA TYR A 156 25.09 -20.04 8.42
C TYR A 156 23.96 -19.40 9.20
N TRP A 157 24.23 -18.22 9.74
CA TRP A 157 23.27 -17.45 10.54
C TRP A 157 23.18 -16.06 9.92
N ARG A 158 22.01 -15.74 9.38
CA ARG A 158 21.74 -14.49 8.65
C ARG A 158 20.63 -13.72 9.32
N VAL A 159 20.86 -12.41 9.49
CA VAL A 159 19.85 -11.43 9.85
C VAL A 159 19.94 -10.27 8.87
N ASP A 160 18.85 -10.01 8.15
CA ASP A 160 18.67 -8.80 7.38
C ASP A 160 17.92 -7.77 8.22
N TRP A 161 18.32 -6.52 8.10
CA TRP A 161 17.76 -5.40 8.85
C TRP A 161 16.82 -4.59 7.95
N GLN A 162 15.63 -4.26 8.45
CA GLN A 162 14.69 -3.39 7.74
C GLN A 162 15.33 -2.02 7.47
N THR A 163 16.10 -1.52 8.45
CA THR A 163 16.85 -0.28 8.36
C THR A 163 18.30 -0.49 8.80
N LEU A 164 19.27 -0.08 7.96
CA LEU A 164 20.69 -0.09 8.32
C LEU A 164 21.41 1.11 7.69
N LEU A 165 21.78 2.10 8.51
CA LEU A 165 22.63 3.23 8.11
C LEU A 165 24.09 3.07 8.55
N ASP A 166 24.29 2.34 9.65
CA ASP A 166 25.58 2.16 10.30
C ASP A 166 25.68 0.72 10.80
N THR A 167 26.65 -0.04 10.28
CA THR A 167 26.85 -1.45 10.64
C THR A 167 27.31 -1.62 12.09
N SER A 168 27.72 -0.55 12.77
CA SER A 168 28.06 -0.60 14.19
C SER A 168 26.85 -0.63 15.12
N VAL A 169 25.65 -0.32 14.61
CA VAL A 169 24.44 -0.10 15.41
C VAL A 169 23.76 -1.38 15.88
N PRO A 170 23.37 -2.36 15.03
CA PRO A 170 22.59 -3.48 15.51
C PRO A 170 23.45 -4.60 16.13
N VAL A 171 22.84 -5.31 17.07
CA VAL A 171 23.26 -6.63 17.53
C VAL A 171 22.08 -7.60 17.45
N ALA A 172 22.35 -8.82 17.02
CA ALA A 172 21.41 -9.93 17.05
C ALA A 172 21.94 -11.03 17.99
N ALA A 173 21.08 -11.65 18.78
CA ALA A 173 21.40 -12.81 19.60
C ALA A 173 20.46 -13.98 19.28
N PHE A 174 21.02 -15.10 18.84
CA PHE A 174 20.30 -16.36 18.69
C PHE A 174 20.42 -17.17 19.99
N GLY A 175 19.30 -17.36 20.70
CA GLY A 175 19.21 -18.29 21.82
C GLY A 175 18.88 -19.68 21.31
N ILE A 176 19.60 -20.70 21.78
CA ILE A 176 19.50 -22.07 21.25
C ILE A 176 19.34 -23.05 22.39
N ASP A 177 18.26 -23.82 22.36
CA ASP A 177 18.09 -25.08 23.09
C ASP A 177 18.34 -26.24 22.10
N TYR A 178 19.47 -26.93 22.28
CA TYR A 178 19.92 -28.00 21.38
C TYR A 178 20.25 -29.32 22.11
N LYS A 179 20.17 -29.35 23.44
CA LYS A 179 20.44 -30.53 24.26
C LYS A 179 19.71 -30.44 25.61
N ALA A 180 19.64 -31.57 26.31
CA ALA A 180 19.03 -31.59 27.63
C ALA A 180 19.86 -30.81 28.67
N GLY A 181 19.16 -30.06 29.53
CA GLY A 181 19.73 -29.45 30.75
C GLY A 181 20.07 -27.96 30.65
N GLY A 182 19.52 -27.24 29.67
CA GLY A 182 19.62 -25.79 29.58
C GLY A 182 18.96 -25.04 30.75
N ASP A 183 19.14 -23.73 30.78
CA ASP A 183 18.67 -22.82 31.83
C ASP A 183 17.99 -21.61 31.19
N ASP A 184 17.08 -20.96 31.90
CA ASP A 184 16.20 -19.98 31.26
C ASP A 184 16.85 -18.63 30.91
N GLU A 185 17.95 -18.24 31.57
CA GLU A 185 18.52 -16.89 31.42
C GLU A 185 19.47 -16.76 30.23
N TRP A 186 19.35 -15.66 29.48
CA TRP A 186 20.23 -15.36 28.34
C TRP A 186 21.54 -14.71 28.82
N PRO A 187 22.70 -15.40 28.72
CA PRO A 187 23.98 -14.80 29.08
C PRO A 187 24.23 -13.54 28.24
N GLY A 188 24.50 -12.40 28.89
CA GLY A 188 24.79 -11.15 28.19
C GLY A 188 23.58 -10.34 27.72
N VAL A 189 22.34 -10.82 27.95
CA VAL A 189 21.10 -10.06 27.70
C VAL A 189 20.29 -9.95 28.99
N SER A 190 20.57 -8.90 29.76
CA SER A 190 19.98 -8.68 31.08
C SER A 190 18.45 -8.73 31.03
N GLY A 191 17.82 -9.51 31.92
CA GLY A 191 16.37 -9.57 32.07
C GLY A 191 15.62 -10.37 31.01
N LEU A 192 16.31 -10.97 30.02
CA LEU A 192 15.69 -11.82 29.00
C LEU A 192 15.75 -13.30 29.39
N ARG A 193 14.62 -13.99 29.23
CA ARG A 193 14.44 -15.39 29.62
C ARG A 193 13.61 -16.16 28.58
N THR A 194 13.97 -17.42 28.39
CA THR A 194 13.24 -18.41 27.57
C THR A 194 13.45 -19.79 28.18
N GLU A 195 12.55 -20.75 27.99
CA GLU A 195 12.80 -22.10 28.50
C GLU A 195 14.06 -22.75 27.87
N GLY A 196 14.93 -23.30 28.72
CA GLY A 196 15.87 -24.36 28.32
C GLY A 196 17.08 -23.98 27.45
N ILE A 197 17.51 -22.72 27.35
CA ILE A 197 18.63 -22.37 26.46
C ILE A 197 19.98 -22.91 26.93
N ASP A 198 20.75 -23.43 25.96
CA ASP A 198 22.07 -24.02 26.12
C ASP A 198 23.20 -23.12 25.62
N ALA A 199 22.93 -22.26 24.64
CA ALA A 199 23.92 -21.37 24.04
C ALA A 199 23.28 -20.09 23.48
N VAL A 200 24.10 -19.05 23.35
CA VAL A 200 23.74 -17.81 22.67
C VAL A 200 24.80 -17.42 21.65
N ILE A 201 24.39 -17.14 20.41
CA ILE A 201 25.24 -16.64 19.33
C ILE A 201 24.95 -15.16 19.11
N PHE A 202 25.93 -14.30 19.33
CA PHE A 202 25.85 -12.85 19.07
C PHE A 202 26.46 -12.49 17.72
N LEU A 203 25.71 -11.76 16.91
CA LEU A 203 26.15 -11.18 15.65
C LEU A 203 26.15 -9.65 15.75
N SER A 204 27.32 -9.04 15.58
CA SER A 204 27.47 -7.58 15.56
C SER A 204 28.70 -7.19 14.74
N SER A 205 28.92 -5.91 14.51
CA SER A 205 30.18 -5.41 13.91
C SER A 205 31.46 -5.82 14.66
N ALA A 206 31.37 -6.25 15.93
CA ALA A 206 32.50 -6.79 16.69
C ALA A 206 32.82 -8.26 16.35
N GLY A 207 32.06 -8.89 15.46
CA GLY A 207 32.23 -10.27 15.02
C GLY A 207 31.14 -11.21 15.53
N VAL A 208 31.48 -12.51 15.53
CA VAL A 208 30.62 -13.60 15.99
C VAL A 208 31.10 -14.05 17.36
N LEU A 209 30.28 -13.84 18.40
CA LEU A 209 30.55 -14.35 19.74
C LEU A 209 29.59 -15.50 20.06
N VAL A 210 30.08 -16.54 20.72
CA VAL A 210 29.23 -17.65 21.20
C VAL A 210 29.49 -17.88 22.67
N ASP A 211 28.44 -17.82 23.47
CA ASP A 211 28.44 -18.30 24.85
C ASP A 211 27.77 -19.69 24.88
N LEU A 212 28.53 -20.73 25.24
CA LEU A 212 28.05 -22.11 25.32
C LEU A 212 27.47 -22.45 26.71
N LYS A 213 27.30 -21.45 27.57
CA LYS A 213 26.79 -21.56 28.94
C LYS A 213 27.57 -22.57 29.79
N ASP A 214 28.86 -22.73 29.49
CA ASP A 214 29.78 -23.66 30.15
C ASP A 214 30.66 -23.00 31.23
N GLY A 215 30.30 -21.78 31.62
CA GLY A 215 30.98 -20.99 32.64
C GLY A 215 32.19 -20.19 32.16
N ASN A 216 32.59 -20.30 30.89
CA ASN A 216 33.72 -19.54 30.34
C ASN A 216 33.31 -18.22 29.65
N GLY A 217 32.00 -17.93 29.59
CA GLY A 217 31.46 -16.74 28.94
C GLY A 217 31.58 -16.77 27.40
N PRO A 218 31.25 -15.64 26.74
CA PRO A 218 31.25 -15.54 25.29
C PRO A 218 32.67 -15.58 24.71
N ARG A 219 32.86 -16.33 23.62
CA ARG A 219 34.13 -16.45 22.89
C ARG A 219 33.96 -16.06 21.44
N SER A 220 34.99 -15.48 20.84
CA SER A 220 34.97 -15.15 19.40
C SER A 220 35.15 -16.40 18.53
N TYR A 221 34.32 -16.50 17.49
CA TYR A 221 34.36 -17.56 16.47
C TYR A 221 34.56 -17.01 15.04
N GLY A 222 35.00 -15.74 14.92
CA GLY A 222 35.31 -15.11 13.65
C GLY A 222 34.59 -13.78 13.45
N GLU A 223 34.67 -13.27 12.23
CA GLU A 223 34.05 -12.00 11.82
C GLU A 223 32.64 -12.23 11.28
N VAL A 224 31.76 -11.25 11.46
CA VAL A 224 30.49 -11.20 10.75
C VAL A 224 30.70 -10.56 9.39
N SER A 225 30.09 -11.11 8.34
CA SER A 225 29.99 -10.43 7.05
C SER A 225 28.85 -9.43 7.12
N HIS A 226 29.15 -8.14 7.06
CA HIS A 226 28.16 -7.07 7.01
C HIS A 226 28.44 -6.10 5.86
N ASP A 227 27.39 -5.59 5.21
CA ASP A 227 27.49 -4.49 4.27
C ASP A 227 26.18 -3.69 4.21
N LEU A 228 26.30 -2.38 3.94
CA LEU A 228 25.16 -1.46 3.86
C LEU A 228 24.23 -1.76 2.67
N PRO A 229 24.71 -2.11 1.46
CA PRO A 229 23.83 -2.45 0.34
C PRO A 229 22.86 -3.60 0.63
N SER A 230 23.33 -4.72 1.18
CA SER A 230 22.49 -5.89 1.49
C SER A 230 21.72 -5.75 2.80
N ARG A 231 22.13 -4.81 3.66
CA ARG A 231 21.61 -4.61 5.03
C ARG A 231 21.61 -5.91 5.84
N SER A 232 22.61 -6.76 5.63
CA SER A 232 22.59 -8.14 6.12
C SER A 232 23.85 -8.48 6.90
N PHE A 233 23.67 -9.17 8.02
CA PHE A 233 24.72 -9.76 8.84
C PHE A 233 24.72 -11.26 8.62
N VAL A 234 25.84 -11.83 8.19
CA VAL A 234 26.00 -13.27 7.96
C VAL A 234 27.20 -13.81 8.74
N ALA A 235 26.97 -14.83 9.56
CA ALA A 235 27.99 -15.56 10.29
C ALA A 235 28.12 -17.00 9.80
N GLN A 236 29.35 -17.53 9.86
CA GLN A 236 29.67 -18.92 9.54
C GLN A 236 30.24 -19.59 10.79
N LEU A 237 29.66 -20.71 11.21
CA LEU A 237 30.15 -21.49 12.35
C LEU A 237 30.38 -22.95 11.96
N PRO A 238 31.41 -23.62 12.50
CA PRO A 238 31.59 -25.05 12.26
C PRO A 238 30.39 -25.84 12.82
N ALA A 239 29.79 -26.72 12.01
CA ALA A 239 28.67 -27.56 12.47
C ALA A 239 29.07 -28.47 13.65
N SER A 240 30.36 -28.81 13.75
CA SER A 240 30.95 -29.56 14.86
C SER A 240 30.92 -28.82 16.20
N LEU A 241 30.73 -27.50 16.22
CA LEU A 241 30.63 -26.71 17.45
C LEU A 241 29.46 -27.16 18.33
N PHE A 242 28.34 -27.50 17.68
CA PHE A 242 27.12 -27.95 18.34
C PHE A 242 26.83 -29.44 18.11
N GLY A 243 27.72 -30.16 17.42
CA GLY A 243 27.55 -31.58 17.12
C GLY A 243 26.34 -31.88 16.23
N ILE A 244 26.03 -30.99 15.27
CA ILE A 244 24.83 -31.11 14.42
C ILE A 244 24.86 -32.39 13.59
N SER A 245 23.72 -33.07 13.57
CA SER A 245 23.41 -34.21 12.70
C SER A 245 22.07 -34.00 12.00
N ASP A 246 21.75 -34.83 11.03
CA ASP A 246 20.45 -34.88 10.35
C ASP A 246 19.27 -35.27 11.27
N GLN A 247 19.55 -35.73 12.49
CA GLN A 247 18.54 -36.04 13.52
C GLN A 247 18.37 -34.91 14.55
N SER A 248 19.12 -33.81 14.41
CA SER A 248 19.09 -32.71 15.38
C SER A 248 17.81 -31.88 15.24
N GLN A 249 17.11 -31.70 16.35
CA GLN A 249 15.91 -30.87 16.49
C GLN A 249 16.20 -29.83 17.56
N TRP A 250 16.13 -28.56 17.19
CA TRP A 250 16.48 -27.45 18.08
C TRP A 250 15.27 -26.54 18.28
N THR A 251 15.23 -25.86 19.42
CA THR A 251 14.40 -24.68 19.60
C THR A 251 15.30 -23.46 19.46
N VAL A 252 14.97 -22.57 18.52
CA VAL A 252 15.76 -21.37 18.24
C VAL A 252 14.92 -20.13 18.49
N TYR A 253 15.53 -19.18 19.20
CA TYR A 253 15.01 -17.85 19.49
C TYR A 253 15.93 -16.81 18.85
N LEU A 254 15.42 -15.62 18.55
CA LEU A 254 16.26 -14.51 18.10
C LEU A 254 15.74 -13.18 18.65
N ALA A 255 16.63 -12.46 19.32
CA ALA A 255 16.40 -11.11 19.83
C ALA A 255 17.36 -10.12 19.15
N SER A 256 16.90 -8.90 18.89
CA SER A 256 17.73 -7.81 18.39
C SER A 256 17.69 -6.57 19.29
N GLY A 257 18.76 -5.79 19.22
CA GLY A 257 18.89 -4.54 19.96
C GLY A 257 20.04 -3.71 19.44
N ILE A 258 20.43 -2.72 20.25
CA ILE A 258 21.55 -1.84 19.93
C ILE A 258 22.84 -2.43 20.51
N HIS A 259 23.88 -2.42 19.69
CA HIS A 259 25.20 -2.93 20.02
C HIS A 259 25.96 -1.99 20.95
N ASN A 260 26.61 -2.55 21.98
CA ASN A 260 27.40 -1.79 22.95
C ASN A 260 28.86 -1.50 22.55
N GLY A 261 29.26 -1.88 21.33
CA GLY A 261 30.64 -1.75 20.84
C GLY A 261 31.59 -2.88 21.24
N SER A 262 31.17 -3.81 22.11
CA SER A 262 31.97 -4.95 22.59
C SER A 262 31.35 -6.32 22.23
N GLY A 263 30.39 -6.34 21.31
CA GLY A 263 29.71 -7.54 20.82
C GLY A 263 28.40 -7.89 21.52
N GLY A 264 28.00 -7.15 22.56
CA GLY A 264 26.77 -7.38 23.32
C GLY A 264 25.75 -6.26 23.18
N PHE A 265 24.68 -6.33 23.97
CA PHE A 265 23.61 -5.35 23.99
C PHE A 265 24.00 -4.12 24.82
N LEU A 266 23.68 -2.93 24.30
CA LEU A 266 23.73 -1.67 25.03
C LEU A 266 22.56 -1.65 25.99
N ASP A 267 22.81 -1.57 27.30
CA ASP A 267 21.77 -1.52 28.32
C ASP A 267 21.63 -0.10 28.89
N ASP A 268 21.05 0.80 28.09
CA ASP A 268 20.83 2.21 28.47
C ASP A 268 19.36 2.48 28.81
N ASN A 269 19.05 2.45 30.10
CA ASN A 269 17.72 2.78 30.61
C ASN A 269 17.25 4.20 30.23
N ALA A 270 18.16 5.18 30.28
CA ALA A 270 17.81 6.58 30.04
C ALA A 270 17.66 6.85 28.53
N GLY A 271 18.63 6.40 27.73
CA GLY A 271 18.61 6.55 26.27
C GLY A 271 17.40 5.87 25.63
N PHE A 272 17.11 4.63 26.03
CA PHE A 272 15.97 3.88 25.46
C PHE A 272 14.64 4.17 26.13
N ARG A 273 14.64 4.95 27.21
CA ARG A 273 13.46 5.22 28.04
C ARG A 273 12.79 3.95 28.59
N LYS A 274 13.57 2.90 28.83
CA LYS A 274 13.08 1.62 29.37
C LYS A 274 13.09 1.60 30.91
N LEU A 275 12.31 0.70 31.49
CA LEU A 275 12.38 0.38 32.92
C LEU A 275 13.65 -0.44 33.21
N PRO A 276 14.27 -0.30 34.40
CA PRO A 276 15.47 -1.06 34.76
C PRO A 276 15.32 -2.58 34.74
N THR A 277 14.10 -3.10 34.84
CA THR A 277 13.79 -4.54 34.82
C THR A 277 13.57 -5.08 33.40
N GLN A 278 13.42 -4.21 32.41
CA GLN A 278 13.17 -4.62 31.02
C GLN A 278 14.50 -4.94 30.33
N PRO A 279 14.53 -5.97 29.46
CA PRO A 279 15.69 -6.27 28.65
C PRO A 279 15.94 -5.15 27.62
N PRO A 280 17.20 -4.95 27.18
CA PRO A 280 17.56 -3.98 26.14
C PRO A 280 17.23 -4.47 24.72
N VAL A 281 16.08 -5.12 24.55
CA VAL A 281 15.65 -5.75 23.30
C VAL A 281 14.57 -4.91 22.64
N PHE A 282 14.74 -4.67 21.35
CA PHE A 282 13.80 -3.88 20.55
C PHE A 282 12.86 -4.76 19.72
N ASN A 283 13.27 -5.97 19.35
CA ASN A 283 12.50 -6.84 18.47
C ASN A 283 12.88 -8.32 18.67
N MET A 284 11.90 -9.19 18.47
CA MET A 284 11.95 -10.65 18.63
C MET A 284 11.50 -11.31 17.32
N ALA A 285 12.28 -12.26 16.81
CA ALA A 285 11.89 -13.02 15.64
C ALA A 285 10.97 -14.19 15.98
N PHE A 286 10.51 -14.90 14.95
CA PHE A 286 9.73 -16.15 15.04
C PHE A 286 8.36 -15.99 15.69
N ARG A 287 7.79 -14.79 15.61
CA ARG A 287 6.38 -14.52 15.90
C ARG A 287 5.52 -14.86 14.68
N ASP A 288 4.28 -15.27 14.93
CA ASP A 288 3.27 -15.46 13.89
C ASP A 288 1.92 -14.80 14.24
N TYR A 289 0.88 -15.11 13.46
CA TYR A 289 -0.46 -14.55 13.66
C TYR A 289 -1.23 -15.17 14.84
N GLU A 290 -0.79 -16.33 15.38
CA GLU A 290 -1.32 -16.88 16.62
C GLU A 290 -0.75 -16.12 17.82
N ASP A 291 0.54 -15.74 17.76
CA ASP A 291 1.19 -14.91 18.77
C ASP A 291 0.68 -13.46 18.78
N GLU A 292 0.49 -12.89 17.58
CA GLU A 292 0.13 -11.49 17.39
C GLU A 292 -1.24 -11.36 16.69
N PRO A 293 -2.37 -11.51 17.41
CA PRO A 293 -3.70 -11.32 16.83
C PRO A 293 -3.87 -9.89 16.29
N ALA A 294 -4.47 -9.78 15.10
CA ALA A 294 -4.55 -8.49 14.40
C ALA A 294 -5.46 -7.44 15.08
N LEU A 295 -6.43 -7.86 15.90
CA LEU A 295 -7.40 -6.96 16.54
C LEU A 295 -6.71 -6.01 17.53
N ASN A 296 -6.86 -4.70 17.31
CA ASN A 296 -6.16 -3.61 18.01
C ASN A 296 -4.62 -3.61 17.90
N ASN A 297 -4.04 -4.42 17.02
CA ASN A 297 -2.60 -4.57 16.88
C ASN A 297 -2.13 -3.99 15.55
N PHE A 298 -1.63 -2.74 15.57
CA PHE A 298 -1.32 -1.98 14.36
C PHE A 298 0.06 -2.27 13.79
N TRP A 299 0.92 -2.97 14.52
CA TRP A 299 2.29 -3.28 14.09
C TRP A 299 2.66 -4.75 14.28
N PHE A 300 1.78 -5.57 14.86
CA PHE A 300 2.05 -6.96 15.25
C PHE A 300 3.18 -7.05 16.31
N ASP A 301 3.19 -6.12 17.27
CA ASP A 301 4.17 -6.04 18.36
C ASP A 301 3.58 -6.00 19.77
N ASP A 302 2.27 -6.17 19.94
CA ASP A 302 1.60 -6.08 21.24
C ASP A 302 2.03 -7.23 22.18
N THR A 303 1.94 -8.48 21.72
CA THR A 303 2.29 -9.64 22.55
C THR A 303 3.79 -9.66 22.82
N GLN A 304 4.62 -9.33 21.83
CA GLN A 304 6.05 -9.11 21.99
C GLN A 304 6.33 -8.14 23.13
N SER A 305 5.68 -6.98 23.10
CA SER A 305 5.94 -5.92 24.07
C SER A 305 5.51 -6.31 25.47
N ILE A 306 4.44 -7.09 25.62
CA ILE A 306 4.00 -7.67 26.89
C ILE A 306 5.03 -8.68 27.41
N ALA A 307 5.51 -9.59 26.56
CA ALA A 307 6.54 -10.57 26.90
C ALA A 307 7.86 -9.90 27.32
N LEU A 308 8.30 -8.86 26.59
CA LEU A 308 9.49 -8.10 26.95
C LEU A 308 9.32 -7.28 28.24
N ASN A 309 8.08 -6.93 28.64
CA ASN A 309 7.84 -6.30 29.95
C ASN A 309 8.08 -7.26 31.12
N THR A 310 7.80 -8.55 30.94
CA THR A 310 8.03 -9.58 31.97
C THR A 310 9.42 -10.21 31.86
N GLY A 311 10.05 -10.10 30.69
CA GLY A 311 11.34 -10.70 30.36
C GLY A 311 11.21 -12.14 29.81
N ASP A 312 10.03 -12.74 29.83
CA ASP A 312 9.79 -14.11 29.35
C ASP A 312 9.29 -14.07 27.91
N VAL A 313 10.14 -14.51 26.98
CA VAL A 313 9.86 -14.55 25.54
C VAL A 313 9.77 -15.98 25.00
N SER A 314 9.49 -16.95 25.87
CA SER A 314 9.45 -18.39 25.52
C SER A 314 8.48 -18.73 24.38
N ALA A 315 7.47 -17.89 24.14
CA ALA A 315 6.51 -18.06 23.06
C ALA A 315 7.12 -17.89 21.65
N PHE A 316 8.17 -17.07 21.49
CA PHE A 316 8.64 -16.64 20.17
C PHE A 316 9.84 -17.46 19.71
N SER A 317 9.56 -18.65 19.18
CA SER A 317 10.58 -19.62 18.81
C SER A 317 10.26 -20.35 17.53
N VAL A 318 11.29 -20.94 16.92
CA VAL A 318 11.13 -21.91 15.84
C VAL A 318 11.70 -23.26 16.24
N ALA A 319 10.94 -24.32 15.95
CA ALA A 319 11.43 -25.67 15.93
C ALA A 319 12.23 -25.92 14.63
N LEU A 320 13.56 -25.93 14.75
CA LEU A 320 14.48 -26.12 13.65
C LEU A 320 14.87 -27.60 13.51
N ASP A 321 14.57 -28.17 12.35
CA ASP A 321 14.91 -29.54 11.97
C ASP A 321 16.03 -29.52 10.92
N TRP A 322 17.22 -29.93 11.32
CA TRP A 322 18.39 -29.97 10.43
C TRP A 322 18.26 -31.03 9.33
N GLY A 323 17.44 -32.07 9.52
CA GLY A 323 17.15 -33.09 8.52
C GLY A 323 16.34 -32.56 7.32
N ARG A 324 15.68 -31.41 7.47
CA ARG A 324 14.81 -30.79 6.45
C ARG A 324 15.53 -29.77 5.56
N MET A 325 16.82 -29.51 5.76
CA MET A 325 17.57 -28.53 4.96
C MET A 325 17.60 -28.82 3.45
N GLY A 326 17.39 -30.08 3.05
CA GLY A 326 17.26 -30.46 1.64
C GLY A 326 15.89 -30.16 1.01
N GLU A 327 14.91 -29.71 1.79
CA GLU A 327 13.55 -29.43 1.33
C GLU A 327 13.44 -28.05 0.68
N THR A 328 12.39 -27.87 -0.12
CA THR A 328 11.96 -26.55 -0.60
C THR A 328 10.45 -26.50 -0.57
N GLU A 329 9.95 -25.91 0.50
CA GLU A 329 8.54 -25.68 0.74
C GLU A 329 8.02 -24.55 -0.15
N PRO A 330 6.74 -24.60 -0.55
CA PRO A 330 6.10 -23.54 -1.31
C PRO A 330 6.08 -22.23 -0.52
N GLU A 331 5.88 -21.11 -1.23
CA GLU A 331 5.72 -19.80 -0.63
C GLU A 331 4.46 -19.74 0.24
N PRO A 332 4.56 -19.33 1.52
CA PRO A 332 3.39 -19.10 2.35
C PRO A 332 2.48 -18.03 1.75
N GLN A 333 1.26 -18.43 1.39
CA GLN A 333 0.18 -17.56 0.93
C GLN A 333 -1.08 -17.88 1.76
N PRO A 334 -1.11 -17.48 3.05
CA PRO A 334 -2.24 -17.77 3.91
C PRO A 334 -3.53 -17.12 3.41
N THR A 335 -4.66 -17.75 3.73
CA THR A 335 -5.97 -17.11 3.64
C THR A 335 -6.27 -16.36 4.94
N GLY A 336 -7.25 -15.45 4.90
CA GLY A 336 -7.50 -14.49 5.97
C GLY A 336 -6.60 -13.25 5.85
N TYR A 337 -6.52 -12.49 6.94
CA TYR A 337 -5.72 -11.28 7.00
C TYR A 337 -4.23 -11.60 7.23
N SER A 338 -3.35 -10.94 6.49
CA SER A 338 -1.89 -11.02 6.68
C SER A 338 -1.21 -9.74 6.19
N ASN A 339 0.05 -9.56 6.57
CA ASN A 339 0.95 -8.55 6.03
C ASN A 339 1.92 -9.18 5.03
N ARG A 340 2.11 -8.49 3.91
CA ARG A 340 3.09 -8.81 2.89
C ARG A 340 3.99 -7.62 2.65
N TRP A 341 5.12 -7.83 1.98
CA TRP A 341 6.07 -6.77 1.67
C TRP A 341 6.52 -6.79 0.21
N TYR A 342 6.86 -5.60 -0.27
CA TYR A 342 7.38 -5.39 -1.61
C TYR A 342 8.59 -4.43 -1.58
N VAL A 343 9.37 -4.42 -2.64
CA VAL A 343 10.56 -3.58 -2.80
C VAL A 343 10.22 -2.41 -3.72
N SER A 344 10.09 -1.23 -3.13
CA SER A 344 9.82 -0.01 -3.87
C SER A 344 11.05 0.50 -4.61
N TYR A 345 10.86 1.18 -5.74
CA TYR A 345 11.95 1.98 -6.31
C TYR A 345 12.17 3.31 -5.56
N LEU A 346 11.20 3.78 -4.77
CA LEU A 346 11.32 4.98 -3.95
C LEU A 346 11.86 4.64 -2.56
N ALA A 347 12.96 5.28 -2.17
CA ALA A 347 13.58 5.13 -0.86
C ALA A 347 14.51 6.31 -0.58
N GLY A 348 14.79 6.57 0.69
CA GLY A 348 15.77 7.55 1.14
C GLY A 348 15.60 8.91 0.47
N ALA A 349 16.67 9.40 -0.16
CA ALA A 349 16.67 10.72 -0.78
C ALA A 349 15.74 10.89 -2.00
N ARG A 350 15.20 9.80 -2.57
CA ARG A 350 14.13 9.88 -3.58
C ARG A 350 12.75 10.15 -2.95
N LEU A 351 12.65 10.17 -1.62
CA LEU A 351 11.47 10.51 -0.86
C LEU A 351 11.68 11.83 -0.11
N GLY A 352 10.70 12.72 -0.17
CA GLY A 352 10.76 14.00 0.53
C GLY A 352 11.86 14.93 0.00
N ASP A 353 12.49 15.68 0.90
CA ASP A 353 13.51 16.70 0.59
C ASP A 353 14.96 16.18 0.66
N GLY A 354 15.14 14.87 0.84
CA GLY A 354 16.47 14.26 0.98
C GLY A 354 17.06 14.27 2.39
N SER A 355 16.33 14.78 3.40
CA SER A 355 16.81 14.83 4.80
C SER A 355 16.94 13.46 5.47
N PHE A 356 16.19 12.45 5.03
CA PHE A 356 16.23 11.09 5.59
C PHE A 356 16.77 10.07 4.58
N PRO A 357 17.95 9.47 4.81
CA PRO A 357 18.52 8.48 3.90
C PRO A 357 17.87 7.09 4.02
N ALA A 358 17.28 6.76 5.17
CA ALA A 358 16.55 5.51 5.45
C ALA A 358 15.79 5.62 6.78
N GLY A 359 15.04 4.59 7.15
CA GLY A 359 14.44 4.46 8.48
C GLY A 359 13.10 5.16 8.67
N VAL A 360 12.82 5.48 9.93
CA VAL A 360 11.53 6.01 10.37
C VAL A 360 11.72 7.39 10.98
N ASN A 361 11.07 8.39 10.39
CA ASN A 361 10.95 9.70 11.01
C ASN A 361 9.92 9.63 12.15
N ARG A 362 10.42 9.48 13.38
CA ARG A 362 9.62 9.43 14.62
C ARG A 362 9.22 10.83 15.15
N GLY A 363 9.09 11.83 14.27
CA GLY A 363 8.56 13.15 14.61
C GLY A 363 7.16 13.07 15.22
N GLU A 364 6.85 13.99 16.14
CA GLU A 364 5.67 13.92 17.01
C GLU A 364 4.33 14.23 16.31
N ASN A 365 4.34 14.77 15.09
CA ASN A 365 3.12 15.14 14.36
C ASN A 365 2.98 14.35 13.05
N PRO A 366 1.76 13.90 12.70
CA PRO A 366 1.51 13.40 11.35
C PRO A 366 1.77 14.53 10.36
N THR A 367 2.55 14.23 9.33
CA THR A 367 2.90 15.16 8.26
C THR A 367 2.52 14.58 6.92
N ASN A 368 2.18 15.43 5.95
CA ASN A 368 2.00 14.99 4.57
C ASN A 368 3.30 14.47 3.93
N ASN A 369 4.44 14.76 4.55
CA ASN A 369 5.74 14.23 4.14
C ASN A 369 5.84 12.73 4.50
N PRO A 370 6.60 11.94 3.70
CA PRO A 370 6.92 10.57 4.04
C PRO A 370 7.51 10.43 5.46
N GLN A 371 7.14 9.36 6.14
CA GLN A 371 7.67 8.98 7.45
C GLN A 371 8.50 7.69 7.39
N TYR A 372 8.29 6.85 6.38
CA TYR A 372 8.94 5.55 6.21
C TYR A 372 9.78 5.55 4.93
N PHE A 373 11.10 5.60 5.11
CA PHE A 373 12.06 5.89 4.04
C PHE A 373 12.76 4.65 3.48
N ASP A 374 12.54 3.47 4.07
CA ASP A 374 13.16 2.26 3.57
C ASP A 374 12.58 1.80 2.24
N GLN A 375 13.39 1.01 1.53
CA GLN A 375 13.02 0.47 0.24
C GLN A 375 11.94 -0.61 0.35
N VAL A 376 12.03 -1.44 1.39
CA VAL A 376 11.06 -2.48 1.69
C VAL A 376 9.88 -1.84 2.44
N GLN A 377 8.67 -2.05 1.93
CA GLN A 377 7.44 -1.50 2.51
C GLN A 377 6.43 -2.61 2.75
N PRO A 378 5.70 -2.58 3.89
CA PRO A 378 4.61 -3.50 4.14
C PRO A 378 3.29 -3.02 3.52
N TYR A 379 2.40 -3.97 3.27
CA TYR A 379 0.99 -3.72 3.00
C TYR A 379 0.14 -4.82 3.64
N GLY A 380 -1.08 -4.46 4.03
CA GLY A 380 -2.07 -5.39 4.54
C GLY A 380 -2.82 -6.05 3.40
N ILE A 381 -3.11 -7.34 3.51
CA ILE A 381 -3.88 -8.11 2.54
C ILE A 381 -4.87 -9.04 3.24
N TYR A 382 -6.08 -9.15 2.70
CA TYR A 382 -7.02 -10.21 3.05
C TYR A 382 -7.23 -11.12 1.84
N VAL A 383 -7.04 -12.42 2.01
CA VAL A 383 -7.27 -13.43 0.96
C VAL A 383 -8.46 -14.32 1.37
N PRO A 384 -9.54 -14.39 0.56
CA PRO A 384 -10.71 -15.21 0.91
C PRO A 384 -10.36 -16.67 1.19
N VAL A 385 -11.03 -17.30 2.15
CA VAL A 385 -10.73 -18.71 2.53
C VAL A 385 -10.95 -19.69 1.38
N ASN A 386 -11.83 -19.36 0.44
CA ASN A 386 -12.13 -20.15 -0.75
C ASN A 386 -11.29 -19.75 -1.98
N TYR A 387 -10.28 -18.89 -1.82
CA TYR A 387 -9.42 -18.49 -2.93
C TYR A 387 -8.69 -19.70 -3.52
N VAL A 388 -8.75 -19.80 -4.85
CA VAL A 388 -8.00 -20.78 -5.64
C VAL A 388 -7.27 -20.02 -6.74
N ALA A 389 -5.96 -20.22 -6.82
CA ALA A 389 -5.14 -19.60 -7.86
C ALA A 389 -5.49 -20.17 -9.25
N ASP A 390 -6.37 -19.48 -9.98
CA ASP A 390 -6.79 -19.82 -11.33
C ASP A 390 -6.88 -18.54 -12.18
N ALA A 391 -5.94 -18.36 -13.11
CA ALA A 391 -5.89 -17.21 -13.99
C ALA A 391 -7.09 -17.13 -14.96
N SER A 392 -7.81 -18.24 -15.18
CA SER A 392 -9.05 -18.24 -15.98
C SER A 392 -10.28 -17.81 -15.19
N LYS A 393 -10.17 -17.75 -13.85
CA LYS A 393 -11.22 -17.35 -12.91
C LYS A 393 -10.64 -16.39 -11.87
N PRO A 394 -10.20 -15.19 -12.28
CA PRO A 394 -9.63 -14.24 -11.36
C PRO A 394 -10.64 -13.85 -10.27
N VAL A 395 -10.17 -13.72 -9.04
CA VAL A 395 -10.96 -13.33 -7.87
C VAL A 395 -11.21 -11.81 -7.88
N LEU A 396 -12.31 -11.36 -7.31
CA LEU A 396 -12.57 -9.93 -7.14
C LEU A 396 -11.46 -9.26 -6.34
N PHE A 397 -11.23 -7.97 -6.61
CA PHE A 397 -10.23 -7.16 -5.92
C PHE A 397 -10.85 -5.87 -5.38
N THR A 398 -10.46 -5.46 -4.17
CA THR A 398 -11.03 -4.30 -3.48
C THR A 398 -9.94 -3.58 -2.69
N TRP A 399 -9.74 -2.29 -2.94
CA TRP A 399 -8.86 -1.48 -2.10
C TRP A 399 -9.59 -1.01 -0.85
N LEU A 400 -8.94 -1.11 0.30
CA LEU A 400 -9.39 -0.51 1.56
C LEU A 400 -8.33 0.53 1.94
N LEU A 401 -8.60 1.81 1.72
CA LEU A 401 -7.66 2.90 1.94
C LEU A 401 -7.76 3.41 3.38
N HIS A 402 -6.67 3.30 4.14
CA HIS A 402 -6.57 3.77 5.52
C HIS A 402 -6.76 5.29 5.65
N SER A 403 -7.15 5.69 6.86
CA SER A 403 -7.48 7.03 7.30
C SER A 403 -6.26 7.81 7.79
N LEU A 404 -6.46 9.11 8.05
CA LEU A 404 -5.44 9.96 8.65
C LEU A 404 -4.97 9.35 9.98
N THR A 405 -3.67 9.39 10.24
CA THR A 405 -3.00 8.82 11.43
C THR A 405 -3.00 7.28 11.53
N GLN A 406 -3.67 6.61 10.59
CA GLN A 406 -3.75 5.16 10.52
C GLN A 406 -2.64 4.57 9.62
N ASN A 407 -2.61 3.24 9.47
CA ASN A 407 -1.64 2.52 8.63
C ASN A 407 -2.30 1.34 7.90
N HIS A 408 -1.48 0.49 7.27
CA HIS A 408 -1.93 -0.66 6.49
C HIS A 408 -2.74 -1.71 7.28
N ASN A 409 -2.68 -1.67 8.62
CA ASN A 409 -3.38 -2.57 9.52
C ASN A 409 -4.71 -2.03 10.07
N GLN A 410 -5.14 -0.83 9.68
CA GLN A 410 -6.36 -0.22 10.23
C GLN A 410 -7.58 -1.14 10.23
N TYR A 411 -7.86 -1.76 9.07
CA TYR A 411 -9.10 -2.50 8.87
C TYR A 411 -9.14 -3.80 9.66
N SER A 412 -8.02 -4.50 9.83
CA SER A 412 -7.96 -5.67 10.73
C SER A 412 -7.96 -5.27 12.19
N ALA A 413 -7.30 -4.15 12.53
CA ALA A 413 -7.14 -3.71 13.91
C ALA A 413 -8.43 -3.12 14.49
N THR A 414 -9.19 -2.34 13.71
CA THR A 414 -10.31 -1.55 14.25
C THR A 414 -11.61 -1.65 13.47
N VAL A 415 -11.59 -2.19 12.24
CA VAL A 415 -12.78 -2.30 11.37
C VAL A 415 -12.99 -3.72 10.81
N PRO A 416 -12.86 -4.80 11.62
CA PRO A 416 -12.83 -6.17 11.12
C PRO A 416 -14.15 -6.66 10.48
N ASN A 417 -15.31 -6.10 10.82
CA ASN A 417 -16.59 -6.47 10.20
C ASN A 417 -16.71 -5.87 8.80
N PHE A 418 -16.19 -4.67 8.55
CA PHE A 418 -16.11 -4.17 7.17
C PHE A 418 -15.13 -5.01 6.35
N LEU A 419 -13.99 -5.37 6.93
CA LEU A 419 -13.03 -6.28 6.29
C LEU A 419 -13.70 -7.63 5.96
N ASP A 420 -14.42 -8.24 6.89
CA ASP A 420 -15.21 -9.45 6.65
C ASP A 420 -16.24 -9.26 5.53
N ALA A 421 -17.06 -8.21 5.59
CA ALA A 421 -18.11 -7.97 4.59
C ALA A 421 -17.53 -7.73 3.19
N ALA A 422 -16.52 -6.87 3.07
CA ALA A 422 -15.92 -6.45 1.81
C ALA A 422 -14.99 -7.49 1.18
N CYS A 423 -14.44 -8.42 1.98
CA CYS A 423 -13.40 -9.34 1.51
C CYS A 423 -13.84 -10.80 1.61
N GLU A 424 -14.56 -11.18 2.65
CA GLU A 424 -15.01 -12.56 2.88
C GLU A 424 -16.51 -12.69 2.58
N ARG A 425 -17.36 -12.45 3.57
CA ARG A 425 -18.74 -12.93 3.65
C ARG A 425 -19.64 -12.52 2.50
N LEU A 426 -19.54 -11.28 1.98
CA LEU A 426 -20.44 -10.80 0.92
C LEU A 426 -19.78 -10.79 -0.44
N ARG A 427 -18.52 -10.34 -0.53
CA ARG A 427 -17.88 -10.06 -1.81
C ARG A 427 -16.94 -11.16 -2.29
N GLN A 428 -16.36 -11.97 -1.41
CA GLN A 428 -15.30 -12.95 -1.76
C GLN A 428 -14.20 -12.30 -2.63
N SER A 429 -13.60 -11.23 -2.10
CA SER A 429 -12.61 -10.38 -2.75
C SER A 429 -11.28 -10.46 -2.03
N ILE A 430 -10.18 -10.51 -2.77
CA ILE A 430 -8.90 -10.10 -2.21
C ILE A 430 -9.01 -8.61 -1.88
N CYS A 431 -8.55 -8.21 -0.70
CA CYS A 431 -8.50 -6.81 -0.29
C CYS A 431 -7.09 -6.38 0.07
N ALA A 432 -6.76 -5.12 -0.15
CA ALA A 432 -5.45 -4.58 0.18
C ALA A 432 -5.49 -3.16 0.77
N THR A 433 -4.51 -2.86 1.63
CA THR A 433 -4.29 -1.56 2.25
C THR A 433 -2.79 -1.26 2.27
N THR A 434 -2.37 -0.12 1.72
CA THR A 434 -0.96 0.32 1.73
C THR A 434 -0.58 0.98 3.05
N LEU A 435 0.73 1.06 3.36
CA LEU A 435 1.22 1.94 4.42
C LEU A 435 1.16 3.42 3.98
N GLY A 436 1.22 3.68 2.67
CA GLY A 436 1.11 5.02 2.10
C GLY A 436 2.29 5.92 2.48
N ARG A 437 3.45 5.34 2.78
CA ARG A 437 4.64 6.03 3.32
C ARG A 437 4.41 6.83 4.60
N GLY A 438 3.29 6.64 5.30
CA GLY A 438 2.97 7.35 6.53
C GLY A 438 1.47 7.61 6.70
N GLY A 439 1.09 8.05 7.89
CA GLY A 439 -0.33 8.17 8.25
C GLY A 439 -1.07 9.35 7.61
N ALA A 440 -0.41 10.23 6.86
CA ALA A 440 -0.98 11.51 6.42
C ALA A 440 -0.68 11.93 4.97
N GLY A 441 -0.12 11.04 4.15
CA GLY A 441 0.27 11.34 2.77
C GLY A 441 -0.89 11.60 1.80
N SER A 442 -2.14 11.36 2.21
CA SER A 442 -3.35 11.60 1.41
C SER A 442 -3.33 10.96 0.01
N TYR A 443 -2.64 9.82 -0.13
CA TYR A 443 -2.48 9.08 -1.39
C TYR A 443 -1.93 9.94 -2.54
N ARG A 444 -0.97 10.82 -2.23
CA ARG A 444 -0.27 11.70 -3.18
C ARG A 444 1.22 11.40 -3.18
N ALA A 445 1.92 11.80 -4.26
CA ALA A 445 3.37 11.64 -4.40
C ALA A 445 3.83 10.20 -4.07
N GLY A 446 4.75 10.03 -3.10
CA GLY A 446 5.24 8.71 -2.71
C GLY A 446 4.16 7.74 -2.20
N ALA A 447 3.06 8.25 -1.62
CA ALA A 447 1.93 7.42 -1.19
C ALA A 447 1.10 6.92 -2.38
N GLU A 448 1.03 7.70 -3.47
CA GLU A 448 0.39 7.28 -4.71
C GLU A 448 1.22 6.21 -5.42
N VAL A 449 2.56 6.34 -5.42
CA VAL A 449 3.45 5.32 -5.96
C VAL A 449 3.34 4.01 -5.18
N ASP A 450 3.30 4.08 -3.85
CA ASP A 450 3.10 2.91 -2.96
C ASP A 450 1.85 2.10 -3.38
N PHE A 451 0.70 2.78 -3.56
CA PHE A 451 -0.53 2.16 -4.06
C PHE A 451 -0.34 1.34 -5.34
N TRP A 452 0.32 1.94 -6.34
CA TRP A 452 0.52 1.29 -7.64
C TRP A 452 1.52 0.14 -7.59
N GLU A 453 2.58 0.26 -6.78
CA GLU A 453 3.54 -0.81 -6.59
C GLU A 453 2.97 -2.00 -5.80
N VAL A 454 2.08 -1.75 -4.83
CA VAL A 454 1.34 -2.81 -4.13
C VAL A 454 0.38 -3.52 -5.08
N TRP A 455 -0.33 -2.80 -5.96
CA TRP A 455 -1.15 -3.45 -7.00
C TRP A 455 -0.31 -4.40 -7.84
N ARG A 456 0.85 -3.92 -8.33
CA ARG A 456 1.79 -4.70 -9.12
C ARG A 456 2.28 -5.95 -8.39
N ASP A 457 2.59 -5.85 -7.09
CA ASP A 457 3.01 -7.00 -6.29
C ASP A 457 1.89 -8.03 -6.16
N ILE A 458 0.67 -7.60 -5.79
CA ILE A 458 -0.49 -8.48 -5.68
C ILE A 458 -0.77 -9.18 -7.01
N ALA A 459 -0.76 -8.45 -8.12
CA ALA A 459 -0.94 -8.98 -9.47
C ALA A 459 0.11 -10.04 -9.87
N ARG A 460 1.29 -10.04 -9.24
CA ARG A 460 2.34 -11.03 -9.47
C ARG A 460 2.06 -12.36 -8.76
N TYR A 461 1.46 -12.32 -7.57
CA TYR A 461 1.28 -13.48 -6.71
C TYR A 461 -0.15 -14.03 -6.67
N TYR A 462 -1.14 -13.22 -7.04
CA TYR A 462 -2.56 -13.56 -6.98
C TYR A 462 -3.27 -13.33 -8.31
N SER A 463 -4.24 -14.21 -8.64
CA SER A 463 -5.08 -14.06 -9.84
C SER A 463 -6.25 -13.14 -9.52
N ILE A 464 -6.07 -11.82 -9.71
CA ILE A 464 -7.07 -10.79 -9.43
C ILE A 464 -7.79 -10.28 -10.68
N ASP A 465 -9.05 -9.86 -10.49
CA ASP A 465 -9.90 -9.30 -11.54
C ASP A 465 -9.89 -7.77 -11.48
N SER A 466 -9.16 -7.17 -12.40
CA SER A 466 -9.04 -5.72 -12.51
C SER A 466 -10.26 -5.04 -13.12
N GLU A 467 -11.13 -5.77 -13.83
CA GLU A 467 -12.35 -5.26 -14.43
C GLU A 467 -13.44 -5.04 -13.39
N ARG A 468 -13.33 -5.71 -12.24
CA ARG A 468 -14.30 -5.67 -11.15
C ARG A 468 -13.70 -5.12 -9.85
N THR A 469 -12.69 -4.26 -9.98
CA THR A 469 -12.00 -3.62 -8.86
C THR A 469 -12.72 -2.38 -8.34
N PHE A 470 -12.82 -2.23 -7.01
CA PHE A 470 -13.31 -1.02 -6.35
C PHE A 470 -12.20 -0.33 -5.57
N SER A 471 -12.26 1.00 -5.50
CA SER A 471 -11.54 1.77 -4.49
C SER A 471 -12.49 2.08 -3.32
N THR A 472 -12.11 1.73 -2.10
CA THR A 472 -12.91 2.04 -0.91
C THR A 472 -12.03 2.71 0.10
N GLY A 473 -12.58 3.61 0.92
CA GLY A 473 -11.81 4.16 2.02
C GLY A 473 -12.66 4.92 3.01
N TYR A 474 -12.06 5.20 4.16
CA TYR A 474 -12.67 5.97 5.22
C TYR A 474 -11.82 7.22 5.55
N SER A 475 -12.46 8.38 5.74
CA SER A 475 -11.80 9.66 6.03
C SER A 475 -10.78 10.04 4.94
N MET A 476 -9.49 10.19 5.28
CA MET A 476 -8.41 10.38 4.29
C MET A 476 -8.45 9.33 3.15
N GLY A 477 -8.79 8.08 3.45
CA GLY A 477 -8.93 7.04 2.43
C GLY A 477 -10.14 7.22 1.52
N ALA A 478 -11.21 7.85 2.02
CA ALA A 478 -12.38 8.20 1.22
C ALA A 478 -12.05 9.33 0.23
N ILE A 479 -11.29 10.33 0.68
CA ILE A 479 -10.72 11.39 -0.17
C ILE A 479 -9.78 10.77 -1.22
N GLY A 480 -8.90 9.85 -0.82
CA GLY A 480 -8.04 9.09 -1.72
C GLY A 480 -8.83 8.32 -2.78
N THR A 481 -9.94 7.68 -2.38
CA THR A 481 -10.85 6.95 -3.29
C THR A 481 -11.44 7.86 -4.35
N ILE A 482 -11.92 9.05 -3.98
CA ILE A 482 -12.44 10.02 -4.94
C ILE A 482 -11.31 10.50 -5.88
N ASN A 483 -10.15 10.84 -5.33
CA ASN A 483 -9.01 11.32 -6.11
C ASN A 483 -8.54 10.28 -7.14
N PHE A 484 -8.46 9.00 -6.77
CA PHE A 484 -8.10 7.94 -7.69
C PHE A 484 -9.14 7.74 -8.79
N MET A 485 -10.44 7.77 -8.48
CA MET A 485 -11.48 7.71 -9.51
C MET A 485 -11.43 8.92 -10.44
N ILE A 486 -11.13 10.12 -9.95
CA ILE A 486 -11.00 11.31 -10.77
C ILE A 486 -9.78 11.26 -11.69
N LYS A 487 -8.61 10.87 -11.16
CA LYS A 487 -7.35 10.81 -11.91
C LYS A 487 -7.37 9.67 -12.93
N TYR A 488 -7.92 8.52 -12.53
CA TYR A 488 -7.90 7.26 -13.29
C TYR A 488 -9.30 6.65 -13.43
N PRO A 489 -10.26 7.37 -14.06
CA PRO A 489 -11.67 6.96 -14.08
C PRO A 489 -11.91 5.65 -14.83
N GLU A 490 -11.00 5.26 -15.73
CA GLU A 490 -11.11 3.97 -16.42
C GLU A 490 -10.66 2.78 -15.58
N VAL A 491 -9.99 2.96 -14.44
CA VAL A 491 -9.37 1.86 -13.67
C VAL A 491 -10.37 1.12 -12.79
N PHE A 492 -11.35 1.83 -12.22
CA PHE A 492 -12.22 1.28 -11.17
C PHE A 492 -13.66 1.06 -11.66
N ALA A 493 -14.29 -0.02 -11.22
CA ALA A 493 -15.73 -0.25 -11.43
C ALA A 493 -16.59 0.75 -10.65
N GLY A 494 -16.08 1.21 -9.50
CA GLY A 494 -16.70 2.23 -8.68
C GLY A 494 -15.90 2.49 -7.42
N GLY A 495 -16.45 3.36 -6.58
CA GLY A 495 -15.84 3.70 -5.29
C GLY A 495 -16.85 3.82 -4.16
N VAL A 496 -16.36 3.48 -2.97
CA VAL A 496 -17.06 3.61 -1.69
C VAL A 496 -16.37 4.69 -0.87
N VAL A 497 -17.10 5.76 -0.59
CA VAL A 497 -16.64 6.96 0.12
C VAL A 497 -17.29 6.98 1.50
N LEU A 498 -16.51 6.77 2.55
CA LEU A 498 -17.01 6.79 3.94
C LEU A 498 -16.38 7.98 4.67
N ALA A 499 -17.18 8.97 5.06
CA ALA A 499 -16.67 10.16 5.75
C ALA A 499 -15.65 10.98 4.93
N GLY A 500 -15.87 11.12 3.63
CA GLY A 500 -14.97 11.85 2.73
C GLY A 500 -15.65 13.01 2.02
N ASP A 501 -14.83 13.82 1.35
CA ASP A 501 -15.26 14.91 0.49
C ASP A 501 -14.29 15.08 -0.69
N ASN A 502 -14.54 16.09 -1.52
CA ASN A 502 -13.59 16.51 -2.55
C ASN A 502 -13.51 18.04 -2.62
N GLY A 503 -12.30 18.57 -2.41
CA GLY A 503 -12.03 20.00 -2.47
C GLY A 503 -12.05 20.62 -3.88
N THR A 504 -12.29 19.85 -4.94
CA THR A 504 -12.25 20.32 -6.34
C THR A 504 -13.42 19.77 -7.15
N LEU A 505 -14.64 20.19 -6.78
CA LEU A 505 -15.91 19.73 -7.36
C LEU A 505 -15.98 19.66 -8.90
N PRO A 506 -15.39 20.58 -9.69
CA PRO A 506 -15.42 20.46 -11.15
C PRO A 506 -14.80 19.16 -11.69
N LEU A 507 -13.86 18.54 -10.97
CA LEU A 507 -13.23 17.29 -11.39
C LEU A 507 -14.17 16.07 -11.28
N ILE A 508 -15.31 16.21 -10.60
CA ILE A 508 -16.35 15.16 -10.52
C ILE A 508 -16.93 14.83 -11.91
N GLU A 509 -16.80 15.70 -12.91
CA GLU A 509 -17.17 15.40 -14.31
C GLU A 509 -16.51 14.10 -14.85
N ASN A 510 -15.34 13.73 -14.32
CA ASN A 510 -14.58 12.57 -14.79
C ASN A 510 -15.24 11.24 -14.45
N ILE A 511 -16.06 11.17 -13.40
CA ILE A 511 -16.51 9.91 -12.81
C ILE A 511 -17.86 9.39 -13.35
N LYS A 512 -18.34 9.94 -14.48
CA LYS A 512 -19.63 9.60 -15.11
C LYS A 512 -19.93 8.09 -15.14
N TRP A 513 -18.92 7.29 -15.44
CA TRP A 513 -19.07 5.87 -15.69
C TRP A 513 -18.73 4.98 -14.48
N ASN A 514 -18.22 5.55 -13.40
CA ASN A 514 -17.91 4.83 -12.17
C ASN A 514 -19.17 4.68 -11.31
N GLY A 515 -19.25 3.61 -10.52
CA GLY A 515 -20.18 3.54 -9.41
C GLY A 515 -19.76 4.50 -8.29
N TYR A 516 -20.72 5.17 -7.66
CA TYR A 516 -20.46 6.07 -6.55
C TYR A 516 -21.40 5.78 -5.37
N TYR A 517 -20.84 5.30 -4.27
CA TYR A 517 -21.52 5.19 -2.99
C TYR A 517 -20.83 6.09 -1.98
N HIS A 518 -21.63 6.88 -1.27
CA HIS A 518 -21.14 7.76 -0.22
C HIS A 518 -21.99 7.58 1.03
N ALA A 519 -21.37 7.34 2.18
CA ALA A 519 -22.02 7.47 3.48
C ALA A 519 -21.39 8.61 4.28
N HIS A 520 -22.19 9.37 5.03
CA HIS A 520 -21.69 10.51 5.82
C HIS A 520 -22.55 10.84 7.04
N GLY A 521 -21.90 11.25 8.14
CA GLY A 521 -22.54 11.68 9.38
C GLY A 521 -22.80 13.19 9.45
N THR A 522 -23.94 13.62 10.00
CA THR A 522 -24.25 15.06 10.16
C THR A 522 -23.28 15.79 11.11
N PHE A 523 -22.82 15.11 12.15
CA PHE A 523 -22.01 15.72 13.21
C PHE A 523 -20.52 15.49 13.02
N ASP A 524 -20.11 15.10 11.81
CA ASP A 524 -18.71 14.94 11.44
C ASP A 524 -17.96 16.27 11.64
N GLU A 525 -17.02 16.26 12.57
CA GLU A 525 -16.25 17.44 12.96
C GLU A 525 -14.90 17.56 12.22
N LEU A 526 -14.47 16.52 11.50
CA LEU A 526 -13.17 16.48 10.81
C LEU A 526 -13.30 16.64 9.30
N VAL A 527 -14.35 16.07 8.72
CA VAL A 527 -14.80 16.29 7.35
C VAL A 527 -16.23 16.81 7.45
N PRO A 528 -16.45 18.13 7.51
CA PRO A 528 -17.77 18.62 7.87
C PRO A 528 -18.81 18.25 6.80
N PHE A 529 -20.03 17.96 7.27
CA PHE A 529 -21.12 17.50 6.41
C PHE A 529 -21.40 18.39 5.18
N PRO A 530 -21.33 19.74 5.24
CA PRO A 530 -21.54 20.59 4.07
C PRO A 530 -20.60 20.28 2.89
N GLU A 531 -19.34 19.95 3.16
CA GLU A 531 -18.32 19.63 2.17
C GLU A 531 -18.61 18.27 1.49
N ALA A 532 -18.97 17.27 2.29
CA ALA A 532 -19.44 15.98 1.78
C ALA A 532 -20.72 16.12 0.96
N ARG A 533 -21.69 16.90 1.44
CA ARG A 533 -22.95 17.20 0.74
C ARG A 533 -22.69 17.90 -0.59
N ALA A 534 -21.77 18.86 -0.63
CA ALA A 534 -21.38 19.56 -1.86
C ALA A 534 -20.76 18.59 -2.89
N THR A 535 -19.98 17.61 -2.41
CA THR A 535 -19.43 16.54 -3.26
C THR A 535 -20.53 15.69 -3.88
N VAL A 536 -21.50 15.23 -3.08
CA VAL A 536 -22.65 14.45 -3.58
C VAL A 536 -23.55 15.27 -4.49
N ASP A 537 -23.75 16.55 -4.18
CA ASP A 537 -24.49 17.49 -5.03
C ASP A 537 -23.82 17.65 -6.40
N ALA A 538 -22.48 17.73 -6.46
CA ALA A 538 -21.77 17.76 -7.73
C ALA A 538 -21.99 16.48 -8.55
N VAL A 539 -22.03 15.30 -7.92
CA VAL A 539 -22.37 14.03 -8.60
C VAL A 539 -23.82 14.05 -9.10
N ARG A 540 -24.75 14.51 -8.26
CA ARG A 540 -26.18 14.64 -8.60
C ARG A 540 -26.39 15.58 -9.78
N ASP A 541 -25.81 16.78 -9.73
CA ASP A 541 -26.04 17.87 -10.68
C ASP A 541 -25.40 17.59 -12.04
N ASN A 542 -24.35 16.76 -12.09
CA ASN A 542 -23.84 16.16 -13.33
C ASN A 542 -24.78 15.08 -13.92
N GLY A 543 -25.84 14.71 -13.22
CA GLY A 543 -26.79 13.69 -13.64
C GLY A 543 -26.26 12.27 -13.53
N TYR A 544 -25.26 12.01 -12.66
CA TYR A 544 -24.61 10.69 -12.55
C TYR A 544 -25.32 9.76 -11.58
N ARG A 545 -25.04 8.46 -11.69
CA ARG A 545 -25.62 7.43 -10.82
C ARG A 545 -24.91 7.46 -9.47
N TYR A 546 -25.66 7.55 -8.38
CA TYR A 546 -25.09 7.52 -7.03
C TYR A 546 -26.06 6.97 -6.00
N VAL A 547 -25.49 6.51 -4.89
CA VAL A 547 -26.18 6.26 -3.62
C VAL A 547 -25.53 7.11 -2.54
N PHE A 548 -26.35 7.81 -1.74
CA PHE A 548 -25.89 8.58 -0.59
C PHE A 548 -26.67 8.21 0.66
N ASP A 549 -25.98 7.65 1.65
CA ASP A 549 -26.53 7.30 2.95
C ASP A 549 -26.15 8.36 3.99
N HIS A 550 -27.13 9.19 4.35
CA HIS A 550 -26.97 10.27 5.32
C HIS A 550 -27.38 9.83 6.73
N TYR A 551 -26.41 9.80 7.64
CA TYR A 551 -26.58 9.42 9.05
C TYR A 551 -26.73 10.65 9.95
N PHE A 552 -27.88 10.80 10.61
CA PHE A 552 -28.21 12.04 11.33
C PHE A 552 -27.50 12.24 12.67
N ALA A 553 -27.05 11.15 13.30
CA ALA A 553 -26.56 11.15 14.67
C ALA A 553 -25.06 10.82 14.80
N GLU A 554 -24.39 10.55 13.68
CA GLU A 554 -22.99 10.12 13.66
C GLU A 554 -22.03 11.31 13.56
N ASP A 555 -20.92 11.22 14.29
CA ASP A 555 -19.76 12.12 14.22
C ASP A 555 -18.60 11.45 13.44
N HIS A 556 -17.40 12.05 13.36
CA HIS A 556 -16.32 11.44 12.57
C HIS A 556 -15.80 10.16 13.22
N ILE A 557 -15.43 10.20 14.50
CA ILE A 557 -14.61 9.17 15.16
C ILE A 557 -15.46 8.06 15.80
N ILE A 558 -16.53 8.42 16.52
CA ILE A 558 -17.41 7.43 17.17
C ILE A 558 -18.03 6.52 16.10
N TRP A 559 -18.31 7.06 14.92
CA TRP A 559 -18.77 6.33 13.73
C TRP A 559 -17.84 5.18 13.29
N THR A 560 -16.58 5.12 13.76
CA THR A 560 -15.65 4.02 13.44
C THR A 560 -15.19 3.19 14.62
N LEU A 561 -15.17 3.74 15.83
CA LEU A 561 -14.76 3.02 17.04
C LEU A 561 -15.71 1.89 17.48
N LYS A 562 -16.85 1.70 16.81
CA LYS A 562 -17.79 0.59 17.06
C LYS A 562 -18.11 -0.16 15.77
N ASP A 563 -17.12 -0.77 15.14
CA ASP A 563 -17.31 -1.63 13.96
C ASP A 563 -18.45 -2.69 14.09
N VAL A 564 -18.86 -3.09 15.30
CA VAL A 564 -20.01 -3.97 15.58
C VAL A 564 -21.39 -3.27 15.41
N ALA A 565 -21.43 -1.95 15.19
CA ALA A 565 -22.63 -1.12 15.28
C ALA A 565 -23.09 -0.45 13.98
N TYR A 566 -22.38 -0.60 12.86
CA TYR A 566 -22.56 0.31 11.72
C TYR A 566 -23.07 -0.34 10.44
N SER A 567 -24.27 0.09 10.00
CA SER A 567 -24.82 -0.22 8.66
C SER A 567 -23.89 0.20 7.56
N ALA A 568 -23.22 1.35 7.69
CA ALA A 568 -22.60 2.01 6.54
C ALA A 568 -21.60 1.07 5.84
N TYR A 569 -20.83 0.29 6.62
CA TYR A 569 -19.88 -0.70 6.12
C TYR A 569 -20.55 -1.89 5.44
N GLU A 570 -21.57 -2.47 6.08
CA GLU A 570 -22.34 -3.59 5.53
C GLU A 570 -23.10 -3.17 4.26
N GLU A 571 -23.75 -2.01 4.29
CA GLU A 571 -24.49 -1.42 3.17
C GLU A 571 -23.57 -1.04 2.02
N ALA A 572 -22.37 -0.52 2.30
CA ALA A 572 -21.35 -0.30 1.29
C ALA A 572 -20.92 -1.61 0.62
N ALA A 573 -20.68 -2.67 1.39
CA ALA A 573 -20.31 -3.97 0.85
C ALA A 573 -21.44 -4.58 -0.01
N LYS A 574 -22.70 -4.50 0.45
CA LYS A 574 -23.89 -4.89 -0.32
C LYS A 574 -24.02 -4.10 -1.62
N TRP A 575 -23.80 -2.79 -1.56
CA TRP A 575 -23.85 -1.92 -2.74
C TRP A 575 -22.80 -2.34 -3.78
N MET A 576 -21.56 -2.64 -3.36
CA MET A 576 -20.53 -3.11 -4.30
C MET A 576 -20.91 -4.42 -5.01
N VAL A 577 -21.63 -5.32 -4.31
CA VAL A 577 -22.18 -6.55 -4.91
C VAL A 577 -23.27 -6.21 -5.92
N GLN A 578 -24.27 -5.44 -5.51
CA GLN A 578 -25.42 -5.05 -6.35
C GLN A 578 -24.97 -4.28 -7.59
N TRP A 579 -24.01 -3.36 -7.45
CA TRP A 579 -23.47 -2.60 -8.58
C TRP A 579 -22.88 -3.52 -9.65
N LEU A 580 -22.13 -4.55 -9.26
CA LEU A 580 -21.57 -5.51 -10.23
C LEU A 580 -22.61 -6.48 -10.78
N GLU A 581 -23.65 -6.83 -10.03
CA GLU A 581 -24.79 -7.58 -10.57
C GLU A 581 -25.48 -6.78 -11.69
N GLU A 582 -25.59 -5.47 -11.54
CA GLU A 582 -26.20 -4.57 -12.54
C GLU A 582 -25.26 -4.25 -13.71
N THR A 583 -23.98 -4.01 -13.47
CA THR A 583 -23.03 -3.48 -14.47
C THR A 583 -22.07 -4.51 -15.05
N GLY A 584 -21.85 -5.62 -14.36
CA GLY A 584 -20.90 -6.67 -14.73
C GLY A 584 -19.44 -6.30 -14.46
N SER A 585 -18.97 -5.15 -14.96
CA SER A 585 -17.59 -4.68 -14.85
C SER A 585 -17.50 -3.15 -14.93
N ARG A 586 -16.29 -2.61 -14.75
CA ARG A 586 -15.95 -1.23 -15.12
C ARG A 586 -16.28 -0.97 -16.58
N LYS A 587 -16.59 0.29 -16.89
CA LYS A 587 -16.85 0.73 -18.27
C LYS A 587 -15.55 0.74 -19.07
N GLN A 588 -15.47 -0.10 -20.09
CA GLN A 588 -14.38 -0.10 -21.07
C GLN A 588 -14.78 0.71 -22.31
N ASN A 589 -13.97 1.72 -22.68
CA ASN A 589 -14.15 2.54 -23.88
C ASN A 589 -15.58 3.12 -24.06
N PRO A 590 -16.03 3.99 -23.13
CA PRO A 590 -17.31 4.68 -23.28
C PRO A 590 -17.36 5.50 -24.55
N GLY A 591 -18.55 5.63 -25.12
CA GLY A 591 -18.80 6.47 -26.27
C GLY A 591 -18.66 7.94 -26.00
N ASN A 592 -18.94 8.39 -24.78
CA ASN A 592 -18.75 9.79 -24.42
C ASN A 592 -18.24 9.94 -22.98
N PHE A 593 -17.40 10.93 -22.75
CA PHE A 593 -16.91 11.29 -21.42
C PHE A 593 -16.29 12.69 -21.41
N VAL A 594 -16.14 13.23 -20.21
CA VAL A 594 -15.33 14.42 -19.94
C VAL A 594 -14.07 13.96 -19.19
N TYR A 595 -12.94 14.57 -19.52
CA TYR A 595 -11.71 14.44 -18.76
C TYR A 595 -11.16 15.82 -18.45
N ARG A 596 -11.23 16.18 -17.17
CA ARG A 596 -10.73 17.43 -16.60
C ARG A 596 -9.58 17.10 -15.65
N TRP A 597 -8.53 17.90 -15.66
CA TRP A 597 -7.39 17.68 -14.76
C TRP A 597 -6.71 18.99 -14.36
N ASN A 598 -5.98 18.92 -13.25
CA ASN A 598 -5.07 19.97 -12.81
C ASN A 598 -3.65 19.60 -13.28
N PRO A 599 -2.97 20.44 -14.07
CA PRO A 599 -1.64 20.11 -14.61
C PRO A 599 -0.58 19.81 -13.55
N ASP A 600 -0.65 20.49 -12.39
CA ASP A 600 0.29 20.33 -11.26
C ASP A 600 0.22 18.96 -10.58
N GLU A 601 -0.79 18.14 -10.87
CA GLU A 601 -0.93 16.78 -10.33
C GLU A 601 -0.15 15.73 -11.16
N ILE A 602 0.44 16.12 -12.29
CA ILE A 602 1.25 15.24 -13.13
C ILE A 602 2.68 15.26 -12.61
N ASP A 603 3.19 14.09 -12.22
CA ASP A 603 4.59 13.89 -11.86
C ASP A 603 5.21 12.83 -12.80
N PRO A 604 5.89 13.27 -13.88
CA PRO A 604 6.50 12.36 -14.84
C PRO A 604 7.67 11.55 -14.27
N GLU A 605 8.37 12.06 -13.25
CA GLU A 605 9.52 11.37 -12.64
C GLU A 605 9.04 10.21 -11.78
N LEU A 606 7.97 10.41 -11.03
CA LEU A 606 7.29 9.36 -10.28
C LEU A 606 6.40 8.49 -11.18
N GLY A 607 6.11 8.94 -12.40
CA GLY A 607 5.27 8.23 -13.36
C GLY A 607 3.82 8.14 -12.90
N ILE A 608 3.31 9.17 -12.24
CA ILE A 608 1.94 9.27 -11.69
C ILE A 608 1.24 10.54 -12.18
N GLY A 609 -0.07 10.59 -11.94
CA GLY A 609 -0.94 11.71 -12.26
C GLY A 609 -1.85 11.48 -13.45
N PRO A 610 -2.70 12.47 -13.77
CA PRO A 610 -3.65 12.39 -14.87
C PRO A 610 -2.93 12.32 -16.22
N THR A 611 -2.99 11.17 -16.89
CA THR A 611 -2.29 10.92 -18.17
C THR A 611 -3.25 10.66 -19.34
N GLY A 612 -4.54 10.49 -19.04
CA GLY A 612 -5.56 10.08 -20.02
C GLY A 612 -6.67 9.24 -19.38
N ALA A 613 -7.65 8.90 -20.21
CA ALA A 613 -8.66 7.91 -19.89
C ALA A 613 -9.24 7.29 -21.16
N TRP A 614 -9.39 5.97 -21.15
CA TRP A 614 -9.98 5.18 -22.21
C TRP A 614 -9.26 5.38 -23.55
N TRP A 615 -9.90 6.00 -24.54
CA TRP A 615 -9.32 6.24 -25.86
C TRP A 615 -8.62 7.60 -25.99
N LEU A 616 -8.40 8.28 -24.86
CA LEU A 616 -7.63 9.50 -24.72
C LEU A 616 -6.38 9.23 -23.87
N ASP A 617 -5.21 9.66 -24.31
CA ASP A 617 -4.01 9.70 -23.47
C ASP A 617 -3.00 10.74 -23.98
N ASN A 618 -1.81 10.79 -23.36
CA ASN A 618 -0.72 11.71 -23.70
C ASN A 618 -1.19 13.17 -23.78
N ILE A 619 -1.95 13.57 -22.77
CA ILE A 619 -2.55 14.89 -22.66
C ILE A 619 -1.54 15.93 -22.17
N ARG A 620 -1.70 17.17 -22.60
CA ARG A 620 -0.93 18.32 -22.10
C ARG A 620 -1.80 19.55 -22.09
N ALA A 621 -1.83 20.25 -20.97
CA ALA A 621 -2.49 21.55 -20.87
C ALA A 621 -1.62 22.63 -21.53
N ILE A 622 -2.21 23.80 -21.81
CA ILE A 622 -1.41 24.99 -22.09
C ILE A 622 -0.60 25.39 -20.84
N ASP A 623 0.46 26.17 -21.04
CA ASP A 623 1.29 26.62 -19.92
C ASP A 623 0.50 27.60 -19.01
N ASP A 624 0.86 27.67 -17.73
CA ASP A 624 0.33 28.62 -16.73
C ASP A 624 -1.19 28.58 -16.47
N VAL A 625 -1.82 27.40 -16.58
CA VAL A 625 -3.23 27.16 -16.19
C VAL A 625 -3.36 26.18 -15.05
N ASN A 626 -4.40 26.37 -14.24
CA ASN A 626 -4.69 25.50 -13.09
C ASN A 626 -5.63 24.33 -13.45
N ASP A 627 -6.34 24.42 -14.58
CA ASP A 627 -7.24 23.39 -15.06
C ASP A 627 -7.27 23.31 -16.59
N ALA A 628 -7.46 22.10 -17.10
CA ALA A 628 -7.74 21.81 -18.50
C ALA A 628 -8.88 20.79 -18.61
N ARG A 629 -9.63 20.86 -19.71
CA ARG A 629 -10.85 20.05 -19.91
C ARG A 629 -10.96 19.57 -21.35
N ILE A 630 -11.27 18.29 -21.49
CA ILE A 630 -11.51 17.61 -22.75
C ILE A 630 -12.89 16.96 -22.67
N GLU A 631 -13.79 17.29 -23.59
CA GLU A 631 -15.08 16.61 -23.75
C GLU A 631 -15.11 15.87 -25.07
N LEU A 632 -15.54 14.61 -25.01
CA LEU A 632 -15.34 13.64 -26.06
C LEU A 632 -16.61 12.82 -26.28
N SER A 633 -16.96 12.61 -27.55
CA SER A 633 -18.07 11.73 -27.97
C SER A 633 -17.72 11.00 -29.26
N SER A 634 -18.08 9.72 -29.36
CA SER A 634 -17.83 8.87 -30.53
C SER A 634 -19.09 8.11 -30.92
N GLN A 635 -19.57 8.37 -32.14
CA GLN A 635 -20.64 7.60 -32.76
C GLN A 635 -20.20 6.17 -33.15
N GLY A 636 -18.89 5.86 -33.10
CA GLY A 636 -18.38 4.50 -33.25
C GLY A 636 -18.66 3.62 -32.02
N ARG A 637 -19.06 4.25 -30.91
CA ARG A 637 -19.37 3.64 -29.62
C ARG A 637 -20.71 4.19 -29.12
N PRO A 638 -21.84 3.97 -29.82
CA PRO A 638 -23.11 4.58 -29.46
C PRO A 638 -23.51 4.16 -28.03
N GLU A 639 -23.76 5.14 -27.16
CA GLU A 639 -24.19 4.88 -25.80
C GLU A 639 -25.70 4.72 -25.70
N ALA A 640 -26.14 4.04 -24.65
CA ALA A 640 -27.56 3.95 -24.35
C ALA A 640 -28.09 5.34 -23.95
N LEU A 641 -29.18 5.77 -24.58
CA LEU A 641 -29.88 6.98 -24.20
C LEU A 641 -30.54 6.75 -22.84
N TYR A 642 -30.32 7.67 -21.91
CA TYR A 642 -30.87 7.60 -20.56
C TYR A 642 -31.62 8.87 -20.16
N SER A 643 -32.62 8.71 -19.31
CA SER A 643 -33.15 9.77 -18.47
C SER A 643 -32.68 9.58 -17.04
N VAL A 644 -32.43 10.69 -16.34
CA VAL A 644 -32.09 10.68 -14.92
C VAL A 644 -33.36 10.53 -14.09
N GLU A 645 -33.37 9.55 -13.19
CA GLU A 645 -34.45 9.30 -12.25
C GLU A 645 -33.91 9.47 -10.82
N GLN A 646 -34.47 10.42 -10.07
CA GLN A 646 -34.23 10.53 -8.63
C GLN A 646 -35.30 9.73 -7.89
N LEU A 647 -34.85 8.76 -7.11
CA LEU A 647 -35.76 7.92 -6.33
C LEU A 647 -36.24 8.66 -5.08
N PRO A 648 -37.45 8.36 -4.58
CA PRO A 648 -37.89 8.84 -3.28
C PRO A 648 -36.90 8.43 -2.19
N GLN A 649 -36.60 9.37 -1.28
CA GLN A 649 -35.73 9.10 -0.13
C GLN A 649 -36.23 7.90 0.67
N ALA A 650 -35.32 6.98 1.00
CA ALA A 650 -35.64 5.76 1.75
C ALA A 650 -35.03 5.83 3.16
N LEU A 651 -35.80 5.40 4.17
CA LEU A 651 -35.29 5.27 5.54
C LEU A 651 -34.62 3.91 5.72
N ILE A 652 -33.32 3.91 6.01
CA ILE A 652 -32.59 2.73 6.46
C ILE A 652 -32.82 2.59 7.97
N LEU A 653 -33.53 1.52 8.35
CA LEU A 653 -33.89 1.27 9.74
C LEU A 653 -32.75 0.56 10.50
N PRO A 654 -32.62 0.83 11.81
CA PRO A 654 -31.74 0.06 12.66
C PRO A 654 -32.03 -1.45 12.65
N ASN A 655 -30.98 -2.27 12.68
CA ASN A 655 -31.02 -3.72 12.82
C ASN A 655 -29.83 -4.19 13.70
N GLN A 656 -29.62 -5.51 13.82
CA GLN A 656 -28.56 -6.07 14.67
C GLN A 656 -27.14 -5.65 14.29
N MET A 657 -26.91 -5.28 13.02
CA MET A 657 -25.63 -4.82 12.47
C MET A 657 -25.63 -3.30 12.20
N THR A 658 -26.79 -2.65 12.24
CA THR A 658 -27.03 -1.25 11.85
C THR A 658 -27.68 -0.53 13.01
N LEU A 659 -26.93 0.12 13.89
CA LEU A 659 -27.55 0.70 15.09
C LEU A 659 -28.15 2.10 14.86
N SER A 660 -27.72 2.79 13.80
CA SER A 660 -28.14 4.16 13.51
C SER A 660 -28.95 4.25 12.23
N PRO A 661 -30.08 4.99 12.23
CA PRO A 661 -30.86 5.19 11.03
C PRO A 661 -30.16 6.12 10.05
N ALA A 662 -30.40 5.91 8.76
CA ALA A 662 -29.98 6.82 7.70
C ALA A 662 -31.12 7.13 6.73
N ILE A 663 -31.02 8.27 6.06
CA ILE A 663 -31.80 8.53 4.85
C ILE A 663 -30.92 8.23 3.64
N ARG A 664 -31.40 7.36 2.76
CA ARG A 664 -30.79 7.06 1.49
C ARG A 664 -31.37 7.94 0.39
N GLU A 665 -30.50 8.61 -0.33
CA GLU A 665 -30.77 9.27 -1.60
C GLU A 665 -30.18 8.44 -2.73
N GLU A 666 -30.92 8.27 -3.83
CA GLU A 666 -30.43 7.56 -5.00
C GLU A 666 -30.80 8.28 -6.29
N GLN A 667 -29.84 8.32 -7.21
CA GLN A 667 -30.06 8.74 -8.59
C GLN A 667 -29.66 7.61 -9.52
N ARG A 668 -30.58 7.23 -10.41
CA ARG A 668 -30.40 6.13 -11.38
C ARG A 668 -30.61 6.61 -12.81
N TRP A 669 -30.20 5.78 -13.76
CA TRP A 669 -30.45 5.98 -15.18
C TRP A 669 -31.49 4.98 -15.67
N THR A 670 -32.48 5.48 -16.38
CA THR A 670 -33.48 4.66 -17.07
C THR A 670 -33.22 4.72 -18.56
N PHE A 671 -32.92 3.56 -19.16
CA PHE A 671 -32.49 3.46 -20.55
C PHE A 671 -33.67 3.26 -21.50
N SER A 672 -33.66 3.92 -22.66
CA SER A 672 -34.80 3.94 -23.60
C SER A 672 -34.44 3.61 -25.07
N GLY A 673 -33.16 3.62 -25.41
CA GLY A 673 -32.66 3.37 -26.77
C GLY A 673 -31.14 3.55 -26.84
N PHE A 674 -30.60 3.71 -28.04
CA PHE A 674 -29.17 3.96 -28.27
C PHE A 674 -28.97 5.20 -29.15
N GLU A 675 -27.85 5.86 -28.96
CA GLU A 675 -27.34 6.88 -29.88
C GLU A 675 -27.17 6.31 -31.29
N THR A 676 -27.19 7.19 -32.29
CA THR A 676 -27.00 6.77 -33.69
C THR A 676 -25.55 6.37 -33.94
N ALA A 677 -25.34 5.15 -34.43
CA ALA A 677 -24.03 4.67 -34.84
C ALA A 677 -23.53 5.41 -36.08
N GLY A 678 -22.26 5.80 -36.10
CA GLY A 678 -21.67 6.66 -37.13
C GLY A 678 -20.15 6.74 -37.04
N GLY A 679 -19.52 7.40 -38.01
CA GLY A 679 -18.07 7.60 -38.04
C GLY A 679 -17.57 8.87 -37.35
N LEU A 680 -18.43 9.66 -36.72
CA LEU A 680 -18.05 10.93 -36.10
C LEU A 680 -17.47 10.74 -34.70
N VAL A 681 -16.31 11.35 -34.45
CA VAL A 681 -15.85 11.73 -33.11
C VAL A 681 -15.98 13.24 -32.94
N SER A 682 -16.61 13.71 -31.87
CA SER A 682 -16.70 15.12 -31.51
C SER A 682 -15.80 15.40 -30.31
N ALA A 683 -15.06 16.50 -30.35
CA ALA A 683 -14.13 16.93 -29.31
C ALA A 683 -14.25 18.43 -29.01
N SER A 684 -14.38 18.78 -27.73
CA SER A 684 -14.36 20.18 -27.25
C SER A 684 -13.27 20.34 -26.20
N LEU A 685 -12.33 21.25 -26.44
CA LEU A 685 -11.09 21.37 -25.67
C LEU A 685 -10.91 22.78 -25.07
N THR A 686 -10.72 22.83 -23.76
CA THR A 686 -10.42 24.06 -23.00
C THR A 686 -9.04 23.95 -22.37
N ASN A 687 -8.15 24.90 -22.67
CA ASN A 687 -6.78 24.97 -22.13
C ASN A 687 -5.92 23.74 -22.46
N VAL A 688 -6.07 23.15 -23.66
CA VAL A 688 -5.37 21.91 -24.07
C VAL A 688 -4.36 22.20 -25.17
N ALA A 689 -3.08 21.89 -24.92
CA ALA A 689 -1.99 22.08 -25.88
C ALA A 689 -1.69 20.82 -26.71
N ALA A 690 -1.92 19.62 -26.15
CA ALA A 690 -1.73 18.36 -26.87
C ALA A 690 -2.62 17.25 -26.32
N LEU A 691 -2.95 16.29 -27.19
CA LEU A 691 -3.59 15.03 -26.80
C LEU A 691 -3.37 13.94 -27.86
N ARG A 692 -3.52 12.68 -27.47
CA ARG A 692 -3.56 11.53 -28.38
C ARG A 692 -4.91 10.82 -28.31
N LEU A 693 -5.50 10.56 -29.49
CA LEU A 693 -6.73 9.78 -29.63
C LEU A 693 -6.47 8.43 -30.30
N ASP A 694 -6.96 7.37 -29.67
CA ASP A 694 -7.00 6.02 -30.25
C ASP A 694 -8.33 5.81 -30.99
N LEU A 695 -8.29 5.91 -32.32
CA LEU A 695 -9.49 5.80 -33.15
C LEU A 695 -10.02 4.36 -33.27
N ALA A 696 -9.19 3.36 -32.97
CA ALA A 696 -9.63 1.97 -32.90
C ALA A 696 -10.42 1.74 -31.60
N ARG A 697 -9.91 2.23 -30.46
CA ARG A 697 -10.65 2.19 -29.19
C ARG A 697 -11.89 3.08 -29.22
N ALA A 698 -11.86 4.23 -29.90
CA ALA A 698 -13.03 5.06 -30.15
C ALA A 698 -14.03 4.42 -31.14
N GLY A 699 -13.69 3.32 -31.82
CA GLY A 699 -14.62 2.54 -32.64
C GLY A 699 -14.85 3.07 -34.07
N ILE A 700 -14.05 4.04 -34.54
CA ILE A 700 -14.22 4.64 -35.86
C ILE A 700 -13.12 4.31 -36.89
N ALA A 701 -11.98 3.73 -36.46
CA ALA A 701 -10.82 3.51 -37.32
C ALA A 701 -11.11 2.79 -38.66
N ASN A 702 -11.96 1.76 -38.63
CA ASN A 702 -12.28 0.93 -39.81
C ASN A 702 -13.52 1.40 -40.56
N ARG A 703 -14.06 2.58 -40.25
CA ARG A 703 -15.27 3.09 -40.89
C ARG A 703 -14.93 3.91 -42.14
N ASP A 704 -15.81 3.82 -43.13
CA ASP A 704 -15.69 4.62 -44.36
C ASP A 704 -16.10 6.09 -44.14
N ASP A 705 -17.03 6.33 -43.21
CA ASP A 705 -17.56 7.65 -42.86
C ASP A 705 -16.82 8.31 -41.68
N LYS A 706 -15.63 7.81 -41.33
CA LYS A 706 -14.85 8.30 -40.19
C LYS A 706 -14.44 9.76 -40.36
N ARG A 707 -14.67 10.56 -39.33
CA ARG A 707 -14.28 11.97 -39.27
C ARG A 707 -14.20 12.44 -37.82
N ILE A 708 -13.45 13.52 -37.58
CA ILE A 708 -13.41 14.20 -36.27
C ILE A 708 -13.93 15.63 -36.46
N GLU A 709 -14.82 16.07 -35.58
CA GLU A 709 -15.22 17.48 -35.44
C GLU A 709 -14.66 17.99 -34.12
N LEU A 710 -13.80 19.01 -34.19
CA LEU A 710 -13.00 19.48 -33.06
C LEU A 710 -13.14 20.98 -32.87
N SER A 711 -13.41 21.40 -31.64
CA SER A 711 -13.31 22.79 -31.19
C SER A 711 -12.24 22.91 -30.12
N SER A 712 -11.34 23.88 -30.26
CA SER A 712 -10.28 24.14 -29.29
C SER A 712 -10.15 25.63 -29.00
N SER A 713 -10.04 25.98 -27.73
CA SER A 713 -9.73 27.34 -27.25
C SER A 713 -8.34 27.82 -27.66
N ASP A 714 -7.40 26.89 -27.84
CA ASP A 714 -5.98 27.16 -28.10
C ASP A 714 -5.43 26.28 -29.24
N PRO A 715 -4.27 26.62 -29.82
CA PRO A 715 -3.58 25.75 -30.76
C PRO A 715 -3.28 24.37 -30.16
N LEU A 716 -3.45 23.32 -30.98
CA LEU A 716 -3.42 21.93 -30.52
C LEU A 716 -2.48 21.07 -31.37
N SER A 717 -1.59 20.33 -30.71
CA SER A 717 -0.91 19.17 -31.30
C SER A 717 -1.75 17.90 -31.08
N LEU A 718 -2.46 17.45 -32.11
CA LEU A 718 -3.30 16.25 -32.08
C LEU A 718 -2.57 15.04 -32.65
N THR A 719 -2.34 14.03 -31.80
CA THR A 719 -1.84 12.72 -32.26
C THR A 719 -2.99 11.74 -32.48
N LEU A 720 -3.00 11.06 -33.61
CA LEU A 720 -4.00 10.05 -33.97
C LEU A 720 -3.32 8.69 -34.11
N ILE A 721 -3.89 7.67 -33.47
CA ILE A 721 -3.43 6.28 -33.56
C ILE A 721 -4.59 5.33 -33.85
N GLY A 722 -4.25 4.04 -34.09
CA GLY A 722 -5.24 3.00 -34.37
C GLY A 722 -5.72 2.98 -35.82
N LEU A 723 -5.11 3.77 -36.70
CA LEU A 723 -5.33 3.79 -38.15
C LEU A 723 -4.27 2.96 -38.87
N THR A 724 -4.59 2.51 -40.09
CA THR A 724 -3.64 1.82 -40.97
C THR A 724 -2.57 2.78 -41.47
N ASP A 725 -1.30 2.34 -41.51
CA ASP A 725 -0.21 3.10 -42.12
C ASP A 725 -0.54 3.53 -43.55
N GLY A 726 -0.16 4.76 -43.90
CA GLY A 726 -0.47 5.38 -45.19
C GLY A 726 -1.81 6.13 -45.23
N THR A 727 -2.70 5.94 -44.26
CA THR A 727 -3.93 6.77 -44.14
C THR A 727 -3.54 8.25 -44.01
N VAL A 728 -4.21 9.13 -44.74
CA VAL A 728 -3.94 10.58 -44.68
C VAL A 728 -5.05 11.28 -43.90
N ALA A 729 -4.71 11.94 -42.80
CA ALA A 729 -5.62 12.81 -42.05
C ALA A 729 -5.46 14.26 -42.55
N ARG A 730 -6.57 14.95 -42.83
CA ARG A 730 -6.58 16.34 -43.33
C ARG A 730 -7.51 17.22 -42.51
N ALA A 731 -7.05 18.42 -42.14
CA ALA A 731 -7.81 19.45 -41.45
C ALA A 731 -7.49 20.83 -42.04
N GLY A 732 -8.35 21.34 -42.92
CA GLY A 732 -8.09 22.58 -43.65
C GLY A 732 -6.80 22.49 -44.49
N SER A 733 -5.77 23.26 -44.11
CA SER A 733 -4.45 23.22 -44.75
C SER A 733 -3.45 22.26 -44.08
N ALA A 734 -3.76 21.77 -42.88
CA ALA A 734 -2.95 20.78 -42.19
C ALA A 734 -3.22 19.38 -42.76
N SER A 735 -2.17 18.58 -42.93
CA SER A 735 -2.30 17.17 -43.31
C SER A 735 -1.16 16.35 -42.74
N ALA A 736 -1.46 15.12 -42.33
CA ALA A 736 -0.48 14.17 -41.82
C ALA A 736 -0.78 12.77 -42.36
N THR A 737 0.28 12.02 -42.67
CA THR A 737 0.16 10.62 -43.08
C THR A 737 0.53 9.73 -41.91
N VAL A 738 -0.25 8.67 -41.68
CA VAL A 738 0.04 7.69 -40.64
C VAL A 738 1.33 6.95 -40.98
N THR A 739 2.33 7.07 -40.11
CA THR A 739 3.61 6.37 -40.21
C THR A 739 3.94 5.74 -38.86
N ASN A 740 4.29 4.45 -38.85
CA ASN A 740 4.51 3.68 -37.62
C ASN A 740 3.28 3.74 -36.68
N GLY A 741 2.08 3.70 -37.25
CA GLY A 741 0.81 3.71 -36.53
C GLY A 741 0.37 5.05 -35.95
N GLN A 742 1.07 6.16 -36.27
CA GLN A 742 0.74 7.49 -35.75
C GLN A 742 0.70 8.56 -36.84
N ALA A 743 -0.22 9.53 -36.70
CA ALA A 743 -0.24 10.79 -37.44
C ALA A 743 -0.36 11.96 -36.46
N VAL A 744 0.39 13.05 -36.69
CA VAL A 744 0.37 14.25 -35.84
C VAL A 744 -0.09 15.45 -36.66
N LEU A 745 -1.14 16.13 -36.19
CA LEU A 745 -1.69 17.33 -36.79
C LEU A 745 -1.50 18.52 -35.85
N GLU A 746 -0.91 19.60 -36.37
CA GLU A 746 -0.87 20.90 -35.71
C GLU A 746 -2.08 21.72 -36.16
N LEU A 747 -2.96 22.04 -35.21
CA LEU A 747 -4.24 22.67 -35.47
C LEU A 747 -4.27 24.07 -34.82
N PRO A 748 -4.82 25.10 -35.49
CA PRO A 748 -5.02 26.40 -34.87
C PRO A 748 -6.11 26.32 -33.79
N ALA A 749 -6.28 27.38 -32.99
CA ALA A 749 -7.49 27.54 -32.19
C ALA A 749 -8.72 27.78 -33.09
N GLY A 750 -9.90 27.37 -32.63
CA GLY A 750 -11.16 27.67 -33.30
C GLY A 750 -12.21 26.57 -33.19
N ASP A 751 -13.43 26.91 -33.59
CA ASP A 751 -14.59 26.03 -33.52
C ASP A 751 -14.81 25.22 -34.80
N GLY A 752 -15.28 23.98 -34.66
CA GLY A 752 -15.83 23.19 -35.75
C GLY A 752 -14.82 22.78 -36.82
N GLN A 753 -13.56 22.55 -36.44
CA GLN A 753 -12.54 22.01 -37.34
C GLN A 753 -12.89 20.59 -37.73
N SER A 754 -12.97 20.33 -39.03
CA SER A 754 -13.31 18.99 -39.56
C SER A 754 -12.06 18.28 -40.04
N ILE A 755 -11.80 17.11 -39.47
CA ILE A 755 -10.71 16.21 -39.85
C ILE A 755 -11.30 15.03 -40.62
N VAL A 756 -10.85 14.86 -41.86
CA VAL A 756 -11.25 13.77 -42.77
C VAL A 756 -10.07 12.85 -43.07
N PHE A 757 -10.36 11.61 -43.45
CA PHE A 757 -9.37 10.56 -43.66
C PHE A 757 -9.46 9.99 -45.08
N GLU A 758 -8.32 9.92 -45.77
CA GLU A 758 -8.15 9.38 -47.13
C GLU A 758 -7.27 8.15 -47.18
#